data_AF-A0A7S4MX42-F1
#
_entry.id   AF-A0A7S4MX42-F1
#
_cell.length_a   1.000
_cell.length_b   1.000
_cell.length_c   1.000
_cell.angle_alpha   90.00
_cell.angle_beta   90.00
_cell.angle_gamma   90.00
#
_symmetry.space_group_name_H-M   'P 1'
#
loop_
_entity.id
_entity.type
_entity.pdbx_description
1 polymer ?
#
loop_
_entity_poly.entity_id
_entity_poly.type
_entity_poly.pdbx_seq_one_letter_code
_entity_poly.pdbx_strand_id
1 'polypeptide(L)'
;MTKSPTLLLAAALALAGSSSADAATVLHPNDVQIVAFASDAPDAIAFVTWVELEAGTEVRFTDRGWACGGFQPSGETELRFTAQSTVPAGSVFEYEDNASNGPEWDLLSGTFSLTGDPGDQIIVYQGTLESPTPIFAFDTTDGWEDCSAVTDNYKSALPDGLVDGVSAVTMAHSDSFWYRPWYAKSATLDTLKEWMVDRNRFKTTSITSTRVADFEAPTSGFTIRAGQSGTNGYTEYIPGTAACIILTGHDGDFYPDDIVDRNSGCWDGSACDWSKTCSPQDTNNCDATTWNDANTQDMARRANDYFEAHTGYTCHLVVNRLARVKLDPNREIGEAAQNDQTAIDTYNDFHNFAEMARMDIETNHPCGAGMLIDFHGHIHPEARIEMGYKLSGSQLRENDAYVNGLAFTSSMKNMPTHKGSAFSAVVRGSSSMGALFELSTALNTTGYESVPSPTVNAPAVDESYFQGGYNIEAHGSQNGGKIDGIQIEFPSYLRTQEFGMQADMLAAFGEVVIPQMFAAHYPIACDVLGATAAPSTLAPTNSPVTPAPTDAPVTLAPTDSPVTPAPTDAPVVPGLVAYDMVNSASHGLISYTNDFTDAFSSSWDGFQKYQRGNGGFIPPYFKDDGNDPNMASVDLDGRENGSCCGFFYKYGIVEYSDNEEFFGVVDTDASNSQNTDVGTATWQFDVAGYTDLAVSIDVAAFGNFEGSGQDFFKWTASIDGGNTVDIFQSTVDTSSTHTYTLSDGYTKNYDDPMMLDEVVLKNTFQTFTKSLASLNISPSTGGTLTLQLEARTNSSYEPIAFRNIKIY
;
A
#
# COMPACT_ATOMS: atom_id res chain seq x y z
N MET A 1 10.96 63.92 2.81
CA MET A 1 11.50 62.68 3.41
C MET A 1 10.35 61.70 3.27
N THR A 2 10.37 60.71 2.41
CA THR A 2 11.35 59.63 2.22
C THR A 2 11.43 59.24 0.74
N LYS A 3 12.62 58.84 0.30
CA LYS A 3 12.94 58.45 -1.08
C LYS A 3 12.82 56.93 -1.21
N SER A 4 12.11 56.47 -2.25
CA SER A 4 12.21 55.10 -2.80
C SER A 4 13.58 54.84 -3.42
N PRO A 5 13.97 53.56 -3.52
CA PRO A 5 14.68 53.04 -4.70
C PRO A 5 13.96 51.79 -5.27
N THR A 6 13.58 51.78 -6.55
CA THR A 6 14.35 51.39 -7.74
C THR A 6 14.31 49.87 -8.01
N LEU A 7 13.35 49.46 -8.85
CA LEU A 7 13.31 48.18 -9.55
C LEU A 7 14.04 48.35 -10.89
N LEU A 8 15.06 47.55 -11.19
CA LEU A 8 15.84 47.62 -12.43
C LEU A 8 15.39 46.54 -13.43
N LEU A 9 14.68 47.02 -14.45
CA LEU A 9 14.81 46.70 -15.89
C LEU A 9 14.95 45.23 -16.34
N ALA A 10 13.83 44.67 -16.79
CA ALA A 10 13.79 43.58 -17.77
C ALA A 10 14.31 44.05 -19.13
N ALA A 11 15.24 43.31 -19.72
CA ALA A 11 15.61 43.42 -21.12
C ALA A 11 15.06 42.18 -21.86
N ALA A 12 14.01 42.41 -22.64
CA ALA A 12 13.51 41.45 -23.62
C ALA A 12 14.54 41.32 -24.77
N LEU A 13 14.92 40.08 -25.10
CA LEU A 13 15.66 39.77 -26.32
C LEU A 13 14.80 38.89 -27.22
N ALA A 14 14.63 39.36 -28.46
CA ALA A 14 13.80 38.79 -29.49
C ALA A 14 14.31 37.42 -29.97
N LEU A 15 13.42 36.43 -30.09
CA LEU A 15 13.70 35.19 -30.82
C LEU A 15 13.46 35.41 -32.32
N ALA A 16 14.55 35.36 -33.09
CA ALA A 16 14.52 35.02 -34.50
C ALA A 16 15.35 33.74 -34.70
N GLY A 17 14.68 32.68 -35.17
CA GLY A 17 15.16 31.47 -35.84
C GLY A 17 16.55 30.90 -35.55
N SER A 18 16.57 29.68 -35.01
CA SER A 18 17.28 28.53 -35.59
C SER A 18 16.82 27.27 -34.88
N SER A 19 16.39 26.25 -35.62
CA SER A 19 16.33 24.88 -35.11
C SER A 19 17.76 24.43 -34.80
N SER A 20 18.23 24.67 -33.58
CA SER A 20 19.36 23.93 -33.04
C SER A 20 18.91 22.48 -32.90
N ALA A 21 19.72 21.53 -33.37
CA ALA A 21 19.64 20.20 -32.80
C ALA A 21 19.98 20.38 -31.32
N ASP A 22 19.03 20.11 -30.42
CA ASP A 22 19.30 20.24 -28.99
C ASP A 22 20.45 19.31 -28.62
N ALA A 23 21.46 19.88 -27.97
CA ALA A 23 22.62 19.12 -27.52
C ALA A 23 22.20 18.21 -26.37
N ALA A 24 22.81 17.02 -26.27
CA ALA A 24 22.59 16.10 -25.16
C ALA A 24 22.71 16.82 -23.80
N THR A 25 21.82 16.49 -22.87
CA THR A 25 21.79 17.07 -21.52
C THR A 25 23.11 16.77 -20.79
N VAL A 26 23.73 17.80 -20.22
CA VAL A 26 24.88 17.66 -19.32
C VAL A 26 24.37 17.39 -17.92
N LEU A 27 24.75 16.24 -17.35
CA LEU A 27 24.26 15.79 -16.04
C LEU A 27 25.20 16.23 -14.92
N HIS A 28 24.62 16.51 -13.76
CA HIS A 28 25.31 16.87 -12.52
C HIS A 28 25.00 15.85 -11.42
N PRO A 29 25.81 15.81 -10.33
CA PRO A 29 25.50 15.00 -9.17
C PRO A 29 24.04 15.14 -8.73
N ASN A 30 23.40 14.00 -8.49
CA ASN A 30 22.01 13.87 -8.07
C ASN A 30 20.94 14.16 -9.15
N ASP A 31 21.31 14.23 -10.44
CA ASP A 31 20.34 14.34 -11.54
C ASP A 31 19.71 12.99 -11.94
N VAL A 32 20.31 11.88 -11.53
CA VAL A 32 19.82 10.51 -11.72
C VAL A 32 20.06 9.73 -10.44
N GLN A 33 19.13 8.91 -9.98
CA GLN A 33 19.28 8.05 -8.80
C GLN A 33 18.75 6.64 -9.05
N ILE A 34 19.25 5.66 -8.31
CA ILE A 34 18.78 4.26 -8.36
C ILE A 34 17.53 4.12 -7.50
N VAL A 35 16.49 3.49 -8.05
CA VAL A 35 15.21 3.22 -7.37
C VAL A 35 14.96 1.73 -7.13
N ALA A 36 15.69 0.87 -7.84
CA ALA A 36 15.74 -0.57 -7.58
C ALA A 36 17.08 -1.17 -7.98
N PHE A 37 17.47 -2.23 -7.28
CA PHE A 37 18.68 -3.02 -7.44
C PHE A 37 18.33 -4.49 -7.18
N ALA A 38 18.81 -5.41 -8.01
CA ALA A 38 18.74 -6.84 -7.78
C ALA A 38 20.03 -7.52 -8.24
N SER A 39 20.68 -8.25 -7.34
CA SER A 39 21.93 -8.98 -7.60
C SER A 39 21.78 -10.49 -7.71
N ASP A 40 20.56 -11.00 -7.54
CA ASP A 40 20.26 -12.39 -7.89
C ASP A 40 19.82 -12.48 -9.34
N ALA A 41 20.34 -13.47 -10.06
CA ALA A 41 20.07 -13.60 -11.48
C ALA A 41 18.55 -13.79 -11.76
N PRO A 42 17.94 -12.96 -12.65
CA PRO A 42 18.60 -11.97 -13.50
C PRO A 42 18.94 -10.67 -12.75
N ASP A 43 20.20 -10.24 -12.87
CA ASP A 43 20.66 -8.96 -12.31
C ASP A 43 19.93 -7.78 -12.93
N ALA A 44 19.61 -6.78 -12.13
CA ALA A 44 18.83 -5.66 -12.61
C ALA A 44 18.98 -4.36 -11.84
N ILE A 45 18.65 -3.29 -12.54
CA ILE A 45 18.59 -1.94 -11.99
C ILE A 45 17.36 -1.21 -12.52
N ALA A 46 16.83 -0.32 -11.68
CA ALA A 46 15.92 0.72 -12.10
C ALA A 46 16.48 2.07 -11.66
N PHE A 47 16.38 3.08 -12.53
CA PHE A 47 16.79 4.44 -12.21
C PHE A 47 15.69 5.45 -12.52
N VAL A 48 15.70 6.56 -11.79
CA VAL A 48 14.87 7.73 -12.04
C VAL A 48 15.75 8.89 -12.47
N THR A 49 15.29 9.68 -13.43
CA THR A 49 15.92 10.96 -13.78
C THR A 49 15.16 12.13 -13.16
N TRP A 50 15.87 13.11 -12.59
CA TRP A 50 15.33 14.29 -11.93
C TRP A 50 15.41 15.56 -12.77
N VAL A 51 15.95 15.42 -13.97
CA VAL A 51 16.06 16.49 -14.98
C VAL A 51 15.51 15.97 -16.30
N GLU A 52 15.18 16.88 -17.20
CA GLU A 52 14.81 16.50 -18.56
C GLU A 52 16.04 16.00 -19.31
N LEU A 53 15.95 14.82 -19.92
CA LEU A 53 17.01 14.28 -20.78
C LEU A 53 16.63 14.56 -22.23
N GLU A 54 17.39 15.39 -22.91
CA GLU A 54 17.21 15.61 -24.34
C GLU A 54 17.57 14.35 -25.13
N ALA A 55 16.98 14.19 -26.31
CA ALA A 55 17.30 13.08 -27.20
C ALA A 55 18.82 12.97 -27.45
N GLY A 56 19.36 11.76 -27.31
CA GLY A 56 20.79 11.47 -27.43
C GLY A 56 21.60 11.65 -26.14
N THR A 57 20.97 12.02 -25.02
CA THR A 57 21.63 12.01 -23.71
C THR A 57 21.96 10.58 -23.30
N GLU A 58 23.24 10.35 -22.98
CA GLU A 58 23.72 9.07 -22.45
C GLU A 58 23.84 9.14 -20.92
N VAL A 59 23.31 8.11 -20.25
CA VAL A 59 23.53 7.80 -18.83
C VAL A 59 24.22 6.44 -18.77
N ARG A 60 25.30 6.32 -18.00
CA ARG A 60 26.09 5.09 -17.90
C ARG A 60 26.10 4.56 -16.48
N PHE A 61 26.14 3.24 -16.36
CA PHE A 61 26.13 2.51 -15.11
C PHE A 61 27.26 1.49 -15.13
N THR A 62 27.93 1.34 -14.00
CA THR A 62 28.95 0.31 -13.81
C THR A 62 28.95 -0.14 -12.38
N ASP A 63 29.20 -1.43 -12.22
CA ASP A 63 29.55 -2.11 -10.99
C ASP A 63 31.01 -1.90 -10.60
N ARG A 64 31.86 -1.28 -11.44
CA ARG A 64 33.28 -1.08 -11.12
C ARG A 64 33.51 -0.24 -9.88
N GLY A 65 34.27 -0.81 -8.94
CA GLY A 65 34.77 -0.08 -7.77
C GLY A 65 35.50 1.21 -8.13
N TRP A 66 35.21 2.28 -7.38
CA TRP A 66 35.92 3.55 -7.48
C TRP A 66 37.11 3.60 -6.51
N ALA A 67 38.29 3.95 -7.02
CA ALA A 67 39.50 4.21 -6.23
C ALA A 67 39.91 5.68 -6.34
N CYS A 68 41.08 6.05 -5.79
CA CYS A 68 41.50 7.46 -5.78
C CYS A 68 41.63 8.04 -7.21
N GLY A 69 40.62 8.82 -7.62
CA GLY A 69 40.59 9.54 -8.89
C GLY A 69 39.99 8.79 -10.09
N GLY A 70 39.38 7.61 -9.90
CA GLY A 70 38.70 6.91 -11.00
C GLY A 70 38.35 5.45 -10.73
N PHE A 71 37.68 4.84 -11.72
CA PHE A 71 37.32 3.42 -11.71
C PHE A 71 38.54 2.49 -11.75
N GLN A 72 38.38 1.31 -11.15
CA GLN A 72 39.35 0.23 -11.33
C GLN A 72 39.54 -0.12 -12.82
N PRO A 73 40.79 -0.40 -13.24
CA PRO A 73 41.16 -0.48 -14.66
C PRO A 73 40.61 -1.70 -15.40
N SER A 74 40.09 -2.71 -14.71
CA SER A 74 39.54 -3.92 -15.35
C SER A 74 38.57 -4.66 -14.45
N GLY A 75 37.63 -5.38 -15.06
CA GLY A 75 37.01 -6.54 -14.43
C GLY A 75 35.50 -6.64 -14.56
N GLU A 76 34.83 -5.55 -14.95
CA GLU A 76 33.37 -5.44 -14.79
C GLU A 76 32.68 -4.62 -15.87
N THR A 77 31.35 -4.56 -15.77
CA THR A 77 30.42 -4.23 -16.85
C THR A 77 30.19 -2.74 -17.00
N GLU A 78 29.81 -2.34 -18.21
CA GLU A 78 29.36 -0.99 -18.50
C GLU A 78 28.03 -1.06 -19.26
N LEU A 79 26.98 -0.57 -18.61
CA LEU A 79 25.66 -0.37 -19.20
C LEU A 79 25.51 1.07 -19.65
N ARG A 80 24.80 1.28 -20.76
CA ARG A 80 24.43 2.60 -21.24
C ARG A 80 22.94 2.65 -21.55
N PHE A 81 22.28 3.66 -20.99
CA PHE A 81 20.99 4.16 -21.43
C PHE A 81 21.19 5.36 -22.35
N THR A 82 20.47 5.39 -23.49
CA THR A 82 20.45 6.54 -24.41
C THR A 82 19.00 7.00 -24.60
N ALA A 83 18.72 8.25 -24.21
CA ALA A 83 17.41 8.86 -24.41
C ALA A 83 17.04 8.91 -25.91
N GLN A 84 16.07 8.10 -26.34
CA GLN A 84 15.66 8.01 -27.75
C GLN A 84 14.83 9.23 -28.21
N SER A 85 14.23 9.92 -27.25
CA SER A 85 13.50 11.17 -27.39
C SER A 85 13.72 12.01 -26.13
N THR A 86 13.20 13.23 -26.07
CA THR A 86 13.15 13.99 -24.81
C THR A 86 12.41 13.17 -23.74
N VAL A 87 13.05 13.00 -22.59
CA VAL A 87 12.56 12.25 -21.43
C VAL A 87 12.25 13.24 -20.30
N PRO A 88 11.00 13.31 -19.83
CA PRO A 88 10.65 14.19 -18.71
C PRO A 88 11.34 13.79 -17.40
N ALA A 89 11.65 14.77 -16.56
CA ALA A 89 12.03 14.54 -15.18
C ALA A 89 10.94 13.75 -14.42
N GLY A 90 11.35 12.85 -13.54
CA GLY A 90 10.52 11.89 -12.81
C GLY A 90 10.34 10.55 -13.53
N SER A 91 10.81 10.40 -14.78
CA SER A 91 10.70 9.14 -15.53
C SER A 91 11.61 8.06 -14.95
N VAL A 92 11.10 6.82 -14.89
CA VAL A 92 11.82 5.63 -14.43
C VAL A 92 12.11 4.70 -15.61
N PHE A 93 13.30 4.12 -15.63
CA PHE A 93 13.72 3.14 -16.62
C PHE A 93 14.36 1.94 -15.95
N GLU A 94 14.16 0.77 -16.55
CA GLU A 94 14.56 -0.52 -16.01
C GLU A 94 15.46 -1.26 -17.00
N TYR A 95 16.44 -1.96 -16.46
CA TYR A 95 17.31 -2.89 -17.17
C TYR A 95 17.33 -4.21 -16.41
N GLU A 96 17.13 -5.33 -17.12
CA GLU A 96 17.27 -6.69 -16.59
C GLU A 96 18.24 -7.50 -17.49
N ASP A 97 19.22 -8.18 -16.89
CA ASP A 97 20.15 -9.01 -17.63
C ASP A 97 19.45 -10.22 -18.27
N ASN A 98 19.87 -10.61 -19.48
CA ASN A 98 19.23 -11.67 -20.29
C ASN A 98 17.76 -11.43 -20.68
N ALA A 99 17.19 -10.26 -20.40
CA ALA A 99 15.86 -9.86 -20.85
C ALA A 99 15.88 -9.16 -22.22
N SER A 100 14.70 -9.01 -22.82
CA SER A 100 14.51 -8.15 -24.00
C SER A 100 14.31 -6.71 -23.56
N ASN A 101 15.41 -5.99 -23.30
CA ASN A 101 15.40 -4.58 -22.94
C ASN A 101 15.01 -3.67 -24.12
N GLY A 102 14.54 -2.46 -23.80
CA GLY A 102 14.18 -1.44 -24.80
C GLY A 102 15.37 -0.98 -25.67
N PRO A 103 15.10 -0.39 -26.84
CA PRO A 103 16.13 0.09 -27.77
C PRO A 103 17.06 1.18 -27.21
N GLU A 104 16.68 1.79 -26.08
CA GLU A 104 17.48 2.73 -25.30
C GLU A 104 18.71 2.11 -24.61
N TRP A 105 18.73 0.78 -24.41
CA TRP A 105 19.75 0.11 -23.62
C TRP A 105 20.82 -0.58 -24.48
N ASP A 106 22.09 -0.31 -24.14
CA ASP A 106 23.25 -0.99 -24.70
C ASP A 106 24.14 -1.57 -23.60
N LEU A 107 24.46 -2.86 -23.69
CA LEU A 107 25.52 -3.49 -22.91
C LEU A 107 26.86 -3.28 -23.63
N LEU A 108 27.71 -2.38 -23.12
CA LEU A 108 28.93 -1.95 -23.81
C LEU A 108 30.09 -2.93 -23.62
N SER A 109 30.11 -3.67 -22.50
CA SER A 109 31.11 -4.71 -22.24
C SER A 109 30.61 -5.72 -21.21
N GLY A 110 31.18 -6.92 -21.22
CA GLY A 110 30.94 -7.95 -20.18
C GLY A 110 29.53 -8.56 -20.20
N THR A 111 29.13 -9.02 -19.02
CA THR A 111 27.78 -9.47 -18.66
C THR A 111 27.45 -8.72 -17.38
N PHE A 112 26.27 -8.09 -17.31
CA PHE A 112 25.89 -7.38 -16.10
C PHE A 112 25.67 -8.39 -14.98
N SER A 113 26.54 -8.37 -13.97
CA SER A 113 26.57 -9.36 -12.90
C SER A 113 26.90 -8.63 -11.61
N LEU A 114 25.90 -8.50 -10.74
CA LEU A 114 26.06 -7.86 -9.45
C LEU A 114 26.34 -8.95 -8.41
N THR A 115 27.16 -8.62 -7.43
CA THR A 115 27.58 -9.60 -6.44
C THR A 115 26.65 -9.57 -5.22
N GLY A 116 26.00 -10.70 -4.96
CA GLY A 116 25.15 -10.90 -3.78
C GLY A 116 25.86 -11.19 -2.46
N ASP A 117 27.19 -11.39 -2.37
CA ASP A 117 27.91 -11.47 -1.07
C ASP A 117 29.39 -11.16 -1.33
N PRO A 118 29.99 -10.10 -0.74
CA PRO A 118 29.51 -9.28 0.39
C PRO A 118 28.63 -8.07 0.03
N GLY A 119 28.11 -8.01 -1.20
CA GLY A 119 27.48 -6.84 -1.80
C GLY A 119 28.28 -6.30 -2.98
N ASP A 120 27.78 -5.23 -3.56
CA ASP A 120 28.32 -4.57 -4.75
C ASP A 120 27.92 -3.08 -4.78
N GLN A 121 28.38 -2.36 -5.79
CA GLN A 121 27.97 -0.99 -6.05
C GLN A 121 27.37 -0.81 -7.44
N ILE A 122 26.59 0.26 -7.61
CA ILE A 122 26.25 0.83 -8.90
C ILE A 122 26.67 2.29 -8.89
N ILE A 123 27.58 2.64 -9.78
CA ILE A 123 27.98 4.02 -10.01
C ILE A 123 27.36 4.48 -11.32
N VAL A 124 26.55 5.53 -11.21
CA VAL A 124 25.95 6.25 -12.31
C VAL A 124 26.87 7.39 -12.71
N TYR A 125 27.18 7.51 -14.00
CA TYR A 125 28.07 8.54 -14.51
C TYR A 125 27.75 8.95 -15.95
N GLN A 126 28.30 10.08 -16.38
CA GLN A 126 28.32 10.54 -17.77
C GLN A 126 29.77 10.60 -18.27
N GLY A 127 30.00 10.36 -19.57
CA GLY A 127 31.34 10.36 -20.18
C GLY A 127 31.85 8.94 -20.49
N THR A 128 33.15 8.70 -20.30
CA THR A 128 33.76 7.36 -20.47
C THR A 128 34.46 6.94 -19.18
N LEU A 129 34.83 5.67 -19.05
CA LEU A 129 35.57 5.15 -17.89
C LEU A 129 36.90 5.90 -17.62
N GLU A 130 37.56 6.45 -18.66
CA GLU A 130 38.80 7.23 -18.52
C GLU A 130 38.59 8.71 -18.17
N SER A 131 37.37 9.22 -18.37
CA SER A 131 37.02 10.60 -18.06
C SER A 131 35.56 10.69 -17.57
N PRO A 132 35.23 10.03 -16.45
CA PRO A 132 33.86 9.97 -15.95
C PRO A 132 33.48 11.25 -15.22
N THR A 133 32.20 11.61 -15.30
CA THR A 133 31.55 12.59 -14.43
C THR A 133 30.56 11.81 -13.55
N PRO A 134 30.90 11.53 -12.28
CA PRO A 134 30.00 10.84 -11.35
C PRO A 134 28.69 11.61 -11.16
N ILE A 135 27.57 10.91 -11.20
CA ILE A 135 26.22 11.45 -11.05
C ILE A 135 25.58 10.93 -9.75
N PHE A 136 25.67 9.63 -9.50
CA PHE A 136 25.14 9.00 -8.29
C PHE A 136 25.87 7.69 -7.99
N ALA A 137 25.85 7.25 -6.73
CA ALA A 137 26.40 5.96 -6.35
C ALA A 137 25.52 5.27 -5.31
N PHE A 138 25.25 3.99 -5.52
CA PHE A 138 24.49 3.12 -4.62
C PHE A 138 25.38 1.95 -4.25
N ASP A 139 25.62 1.70 -2.96
CA ASP A 139 26.54 0.67 -2.48
C ASP A 139 25.81 -0.24 -1.47
N THR A 140 25.98 -1.55 -1.60
CA THR A 140 25.33 -2.55 -0.73
C THR A 140 26.31 -3.23 0.23
N THR A 141 27.51 -2.69 0.40
CA THR A 141 28.58 -3.27 1.25
C THR A 141 28.59 -2.71 2.67
N ASP A 142 27.58 -1.92 3.05
CA ASP A 142 27.45 -1.23 4.34
C ASP A 142 28.58 -0.22 4.64
N GLY A 143 29.09 0.47 3.62
CA GLY A 143 30.00 1.60 3.83
C GLY A 143 31.00 1.83 2.70
N TRP A 144 31.34 3.11 2.48
CA TRP A 144 32.38 3.48 1.53
C TRP A 144 33.78 3.15 2.06
N GLU A 145 34.60 2.52 1.23
CA GLU A 145 36.00 2.22 1.56
C GLU A 145 36.90 3.46 1.46
N ASP A 146 38.06 3.41 2.14
CA ASP A 146 39.15 4.36 1.85
C ASP A 146 39.60 4.16 0.38
N CYS A 147 39.66 5.23 -0.42
CA CYS A 147 40.01 5.14 -1.84
C CYS A 147 41.35 4.46 -2.12
N SER A 148 42.26 4.47 -1.14
CA SER A 148 43.57 3.81 -1.25
C SER A 148 43.53 2.31 -0.91
N ALA A 149 42.44 1.84 -0.28
CA ALA A 149 42.20 0.46 0.12
C ALA A 149 41.36 -0.33 -0.89
N VAL A 150 40.74 0.33 -1.88
CA VAL A 150 39.98 -0.34 -2.94
C VAL A 150 40.95 -1.09 -3.87
N THR A 151 40.96 -2.42 -3.74
CA THR A 151 41.86 -3.31 -4.50
C THR A 151 41.14 -4.35 -5.35
N ASP A 152 39.83 -4.44 -5.21
CA ASP A 152 38.95 -5.29 -5.99
C ASP A 152 37.77 -4.45 -6.49
N ASN A 153 36.83 -5.10 -7.15
CA ASN A 153 35.67 -4.44 -7.72
C ASN A 153 34.38 -4.72 -6.93
N TYR A 154 34.42 -5.48 -5.83
CA TYR A 154 33.23 -5.73 -5.00
C TYR A 154 32.98 -4.59 -4.00
N LYS A 155 33.86 -3.60 -3.99
CA LYS A 155 33.88 -2.50 -3.04
C LYS A 155 34.22 -1.22 -3.76
N SER A 156 33.70 -0.12 -3.22
CA SER A 156 33.97 1.21 -3.75
C SER A 156 34.30 2.20 -2.65
N ALA A 157 35.18 3.14 -2.96
CA ALA A 157 35.20 4.41 -2.26
C ALA A 157 34.09 5.32 -2.80
N LEU A 158 33.73 6.35 -2.04
CA LEU A 158 32.79 7.37 -2.50
C LEU A 158 33.39 8.11 -3.73
N PRO A 159 32.73 8.12 -4.90
CA PRO A 159 33.25 8.80 -6.07
C PRO A 159 33.48 10.30 -5.86
N ASP A 160 34.52 10.83 -6.49
CA ASP A 160 34.91 12.24 -6.34
C ASP A 160 33.76 13.17 -6.78
N GLY A 161 33.37 14.08 -5.87
CA GLY A 161 32.29 15.04 -6.12
C GLY A 161 30.91 14.58 -5.66
N LEU A 162 30.73 13.31 -5.28
CA LEU A 162 29.52 12.83 -4.62
C LEU A 162 29.58 13.02 -3.10
N VAL A 163 28.41 13.01 -2.46
CA VAL A 163 28.23 13.18 -1.02
C VAL A 163 27.26 12.10 -0.53
N ASP A 164 27.72 11.27 0.41
CA ASP A 164 26.91 10.23 1.03
C ASP A 164 25.70 10.83 1.78
N GLY A 165 24.53 10.22 1.60
CA GLY A 165 23.24 10.73 2.06
C GLY A 165 22.67 11.90 1.25
N VAL A 166 23.26 12.26 0.10
CA VAL A 166 22.75 13.31 -0.80
C VAL A 166 22.76 12.87 -2.25
N SER A 167 23.92 12.49 -2.75
CA SER A 167 24.17 12.04 -4.15
C SER A 167 24.85 10.67 -4.18
N ALA A 168 24.89 10.00 -3.03
CA ALA A 168 25.28 8.62 -2.89
C ALA A 168 24.58 8.04 -1.65
N VAL A 169 24.42 6.72 -1.58
CA VAL A 169 23.89 6.03 -0.41
C VAL A 169 24.54 4.66 -0.27
N THR A 170 24.87 4.29 0.97
CA THR A 170 25.17 2.89 1.30
C THR A 170 23.97 2.25 1.97
N MET A 171 23.76 0.97 1.68
CA MET A 171 22.75 0.12 2.28
C MET A 171 23.45 -1.04 3.00
N ALA A 172 22.86 -1.51 4.09
CA ALA A 172 23.25 -2.79 4.67
C ALA A 172 22.94 -3.89 3.65
N HIS A 173 23.87 -4.83 3.49
CA HIS A 173 23.82 -5.83 2.45
C HIS A 173 22.48 -6.62 2.39
N SER A 174 21.93 -6.74 1.18
CA SER A 174 20.77 -7.54 0.81
C SER A 174 20.88 -7.85 -0.69
N ASP A 175 20.25 -8.92 -1.17
CA ASP A 175 20.32 -9.28 -2.59
C ASP A 175 19.48 -8.36 -3.48
N SER A 176 18.44 -7.74 -2.93
CA SER A 176 17.62 -6.80 -3.69
C SER A 176 17.07 -5.66 -2.84
N PHE A 177 16.88 -4.51 -3.49
CA PHE A 177 16.34 -3.28 -2.93
C PHE A 177 15.37 -2.65 -3.92
N TRP A 178 14.24 -2.11 -3.45
CA TRP A 178 13.37 -1.28 -4.29
C TRP A 178 12.60 -0.26 -3.45
N TYR A 179 12.34 0.89 -4.05
CA TYR A 179 11.49 1.91 -3.45
C TYR A 179 10.09 1.34 -3.23
N ARG A 180 9.54 1.46 -2.01
CA ARG A 180 8.28 0.75 -1.71
C ARG A 180 7.11 1.34 -2.48
N PRO A 181 6.25 0.51 -3.07
CA PRO A 181 5.13 0.95 -3.91
C PRO A 181 4.05 1.72 -3.14
N TRP A 182 4.00 1.56 -1.81
CA TRP A 182 3.04 2.26 -0.95
C TRP A 182 3.50 3.60 -0.38
N TYR A 183 4.77 3.98 -0.59
CA TYR A 183 5.20 5.34 -0.31
C TYR A 183 4.74 6.29 -1.42
N ALA A 184 4.57 7.56 -1.08
CA ALA A 184 4.16 8.56 -2.06
C ALA A 184 5.21 8.71 -3.16
N LYS A 185 4.76 8.97 -4.39
CA LYS A 185 5.63 9.24 -5.54
C LYS A 185 5.55 10.69 -6.01
N SER A 186 4.94 11.57 -5.21
CA SER A 186 4.78 12.98 -5.51
C SER A 186 5.23 13.88 -4.35
N ALA A 187 6.18 14.77 -4.63
CA ALA A 187 6.67 15.77 -3.68
C ALA A 187 7.47 16.85 -4.44
N THR A 188 8.05 17.82 -3.73
CA THR A 188 9.07 18.68 -4.33
C THR A 188 10.30 17.89 -4.74
N LEU A 189 11.06 18.42 -5.70
CA LEU A 189 12.26 17.76 -6.23
C LEU A 189 13.27 17.39 -5.13
N ASP A 190 13.49 18.31 -4.18
CA ASP A 190 14.44 18.08 -3.09
C ASP A 190 13.97 16.95 -2.18
N THR A 191 12.68 16.93 -1.81
CA THR A 191 12.08 15.83 -1.02
C THR A 191 12.20 14.49 -1.74
N LEU A 192 11.90 14.43 -3.05
CA LEU A 192 12.02 13.20 -3.83
C LEU A 192 13.47 12.69 -3.88
N LYS A 193 14.43 13.59 -4.06
CA LYS A 193 15.86 13.24 -4.07
C LYS A 193 16.34 12.73 -2.70
N GLU A 194 15.86 13.33 -1.62
CA GLU A 194 16.14 12.89 -0.25
C GLU A 194 15.57 11.50 0.04
N TRP A 195 14.39 11.17 -0.49
CA TRP A 195 13.79 9.84 -0.31
C TRP A 195 14.59 8.71 -0.97
N MET A 196 15.28 8.98 -2.08
CA MET A 196 16.09 7.96 -2.76
C MET A 196 17.39 7.61 -2.01
N VAL A 197 17.74 8.39 -0.98
CA VAL A 197 18.88 8.12 -0.11
C VAL A 197 18.45 7.78 1.32
N ASP A 198 17.13 7.73 1.59
CA ASP A 198 16.57 7.25 2.85
C ASP A 198 16.37 5.74 2.80
N ARG A 199 17.20 5.02 3.57
CA ARG A 199 17.19 3.55 3.67
C ARG A 199 15.83 2.98 4.07
N ASN A 200 15.04 3.71 4.86
CA ASN A 200 13.74 3.22 5.35
C ASN A 200 12.67 3.18 4.26
N ARG A 201 12.86 3.93 3.17
CA ARG A 201 11.95 3.96 2.01
C ARG A 201 12.21 2.85 0.99
N PHE A 202 13.21 2.01 1.23
CA PHE A 202 13.44 0.80 0.45
C PHE A 202 12.89 -0.43 1.18
N LYS A 203 12.40 -1.39 0.41
CA LYS A 203 12.19 -2.77 0.86
C LYS A 203 13.41 -3.58 0.41
N THR A 204 13.80 -4.55 1.23
CA THR A 204 14.98 -5.40 0.97
C THR A 204 14.61 -6.87 1.11
N THR A 205 15.29 -7.73 0.37
CA THR A 205 15.17 -9.20 0.50
C THR A 205 16.49 -9.87 0.16
N SER A 206 16.71 -11.06 0.72
CA SER A 206 17.87 -11.93 0.45
C SER A 206 17.42 -13.28 -0.15
N ILE A 207 16.35 -13.25 -0.94
CA ILE A 207 15.73 -14.46 -1.51
C ILE A 207 16.20 -14.63 -2.95
N THR A 208 16.91 -15.74 -3.18
CA THR A 208 17.67 -16.11 -4.39
C THR A 208 16.88 -16.36 -5.68
N SER A 209 15.57 -16.10 -5.70
CA SER A 209 14.71 -16.33 -6.88
C SER A 209 13.93 -15.12 -7.35
N THR A 210 14.20 -13.93 -6.82
CA THR A 210 13.42 -12.72 -7.13
C THR A 210 13.85 -12.11 -8.48
N ARG A 211 12.94 -12.08 -9.45
CA ARG A 211 13.12 -11.37 -10.74
C ARG A 211 12.69 -9.91 -10.62
N VAL A 212 13.05 -9.07 -11.59
CA VAL A 212 12.55 -7.68 -11.65
C VAL A 212 11.04 -7.62 -11.69
N ALA A 213 10.43 -8.55 -12.43
CA ALA A 213 8.98 -8.69 -12.53
C ALA A 213 8.30 -9.11 -11.21
N ASP A 214 9.04 -9.67 -10.25
CA ASP A 214 8.52 -10.02 -8.92
C ASP A 214 8.65 -8.84 -7.95
N PHE A 215 9.42 -7.80 -8.31
CA PHE A 215 9.37 -6.53 -7.63
C PHE A 215 8.16 -5.75 -8.14
N GLU A 216 7.36 -5.22 -7.23
CA GLU A 216 6.57 -4.02 -7.51
C GLU A 216 7.53 -2.81 -7.65
N ALA A 217 8.51 -2.91 -8.56
CA ALA A 217 9.35 -1.79 -8.93
C ALA A 217 8.43 -0.64 -9.37
N PRO A 218 8.80 0.63 -9.12
CA PRO A 218 8.09 1.78 -9.63
C PRO A 218 8.09 1.83 -11.17
N THR A 219 7.36 0.94 -11.85
CA THR A 219 7.10 1.03 -13.30
C THR A 219 6.30 2.30 -13.63
N SER A 220 5.66 2.91 -12.62
CA SER A 220 5.16 4.28 -12.66
C SER A 220 6.19 5.30 -12.18
N GLY A 221 6.40 6.34 -12.99
CA GLY A 221 7.29 7.45 -12.69
C GLY A 221 6.86 8.30 -11.48
N PHE A 222 7.75 9.20 -11.07
CA PHE A 222 7.55 10.15 -9.98
C PHE A 222 6.99 11.49 -10.50
N THR A 223 6.15 12.13 -9.69
CA THR A 223 5.57 13.44 -10.01
C THR A 223 6.28 14.53 -9.22
N ILE A 224 7.08 15.35 -9.91
CA ILE A 224 7.74 16.50 -9.31
C ILE A 224 6.72 17.64 -9.17
N ARG A 225 6.46 18.05 -7.94
CA ARG A 225 5.57 19.16 -7.59
C ARG A 225 6.39 20.44 -7.41
N ALA A 226 5.91 21.55 -7.98
CA ALA A 226 6.43 22.85 -7.61
C ALA A 226 6.05 23.15 -6.15
N GLY A 227 6.99 23.66 -5.37
CA GLY A 227 6.74 23.95 -3.96
C GLY A 227 7.82 24.80 -3.31
N GLN A 228 7.65 25.06 -2.03
CA GLN A 228 8.54 25.84 -1.20
C GLN A 228 8.95 25.01 0.01
N SER A 229 10.22 25.13 0.39
CA SER A 229 10.74 24.55 1.62
C SER A 229 10.89 25.65 2.68
N GLY A 230 10.64 25.30 3.94
CA GLY A 230 10.88 26.17 5.08
C GLY A 230 12.37 26.45 5.31
N THR A 231 12.67 27.35 6.23
CA THR A 231 14.01 27.91 6.52
C THR A 231 15.10 26.84 6.72
N ASN A 232 14.74 25.67 7.26
CA ASN A 232 15.66 24.56 7.54
C ASN A 232 15.35 23.27 6.76
N GLY A 233 14.48 23.30 5.75
CA GLY A 233 14.07 22.08 5.04
C GLY A 233 13.03 21.23 5.78
N TYR A 234 12.63 21.64 6.99
CA TYR A 234 11.75 20.90 7.90
C TYR A 234 10.25 21.14 7.69
N THR A 235 9.88 21.94 6.71
CA THR A 235 8.49 22.14 6.31
C THR A 235 8.44 22.23 4.80
N GLU A 236 7.41 21.65 4.20
CA GLU A 236 7.18 21.71 2.76
C GLU A 236 5.78 22.28 2.49
N TYR A 237 5.69 23.14 1.46
CA TYR A 237 4.44 23.64 0.91
C TYR A 237 4.37 23.39 -0.58
N ILE A 238 3.34 22.66 -0.99
CA ILE A 238 3.00 22.41 -2.40
C ILE A 238 1.68 23.16 -2.68
N PRO A 239 1.69 24.22 -3.51
CA PRO A 239 0.46 24.91 -3.90
C PRO A 239 -0.50 23.99 -4.67
N GLY A 240 -1.79 24.13 -4.38
CA GLY A 240 -2.87 23.44 -5.08
C GLY A 240 -3.62 24.35 -6.05
N THR A 241 -4.52 23.75 -6.82
CA THR A 241 -5.42 24.45 -7.75
C THR A 241 -6.89 24.37 -7.35
N ALA A 242 -7.25 23.49 -6.40
CA ALA A 242 -8.59 23.40 -5.82
C ALA A 242 -8.71 24.24 -4.55
N ALA A 243 -9.96 24.51 -4.14
CA ALA A 243 -10.29 25.21 -2.91
C ALA A 243 -10.12 24.36 -1.63
N CYS A 244 -9.12 23.49 -1.58
CA CYS A 244 -8.81 22.64 -0.43
C CYS A 244 -7.35 22.76 0.02
N ILE A 245 -7.13 22.57 1.31
CA ILE A 245 -5.82 22.55 1.98
C ILE A 245 -5.73 21.24 2.76
N ILE A 246 -4.65 20.48 2.60
CA ILE A 246 -4.32 19.32 3.42
C ILE A 246 -3.11 19.67 4.28
N LEU A 247 -3.21 19.43 5.58
CA LEU A 247 -2.11 19.59 6.54
C LEU A 247 -1.69 18.22 7.08
N THR A 248 -0.39 18.03 7.30
CA THR A 248 0.13 16.86 8.04
C THR A 248 1.17 17.34 9.07
N GLY A 249 0.83 17.24 10.34
CA GLY A 249 1.62 17.81 11.43
C GLY A 249 2.56 16.85 12.16
N HIS A 250 2.27 15.54 12.16
CA HIS A 250 2.77 14.63 13.19
C HIS A 250 3.56 13.42 12.69
N ASP A 251 3.93 13.36 11.41
CA ASP A 251 4.56 12.17 10.81
C ASP A 251 5.93 12.48 10.24
N GLY A 252 6.65 13.42 10.85
CA GLY A 252 7.99 13.80 10.41
C GLY A 252 9.06 12.78 10.75
N ASP A 253 9.95 12.52 9.80
CA ASP A 253 11.06 11.58 9.95
C ASP A 253 12.35 12.23 10.45
N PHE A 254 12.40 13.57 10.58
CA PHE A 254 13.61 14.27 11.04
C PHE A 254 13.70 14.32 12.57
N TYR A 255 14.82 13.82 13.09
CA TYR A 255 15.22 13.84 14.50
C TYR A 255 16.56 14.56 14.70
N PRO A 256 16.67 15.86 14.38
CA PRO A 256 17.93 16.55 14.50
C PRO A 256 18.35 16.69 15.98
N ASP A 257 19.63 16.47 16.27
CA ASP A 257 20.17 16.44 17.63
C ASP A 257 20.20 17.82 18.31
N ASP A 258 20.22 18.89 17.52
CA ASP A 258 20.26 20.27 18.00
C ASP A 258 18.88 20.78 18.48
N ILE A 259 17.79 20.13 18.06
CA ILE A 259 16.45 20.34 18.62
C ILE A 259 16.25 19.36 19.77
N VAL A 260 16.23 19.86 21.00
CA VAL A 260 16.01 19.00 22.17
C VAL A 260 14.56 18.50 22.17
N ASP A 261 14.37 17.21 22.43
CA ASP A 261 13.04 16.58 22.52
C ASP A 261 12.10 17.35 23.46
N ARG A 262 10.83 17.43 23.06
CA ARG A 262 9.75 17.97 23.89
C ARG A 262 9.47 17.04 25.05
N ASN A 263 9.03 17.61 26.18
CA ASN A 263 8.65 16.86 27.36
C ASN A 263 7.36 17.43 28.00
N SER A 264 6.73 16.68 28.90
CA SER A 264 5.53 17.17 29.60
C SER A 264 5.85 18.43 30.41
N GLY A 265 4.91 19.38 30.44
CA GLY A 265 5.05 20.64 31.16
C GLY A 265 4.77 20.52 32.66
N CYS A 266 4.79 21.66 33.35
CA CYS A 266 4.49 21.74 34.77
C CYS A 266 3.20 22.51 35.00
N TRP A 267 2.35 21.99 35.88
CA TRP A 267 1.08 22.63 36.20
C TRP A 267 1.22 23.65 37.32
N ASP A 268 0.87 24.91 37.06
CA ASP A 268 0.91 25.97 38.07
C ASP A 268 -0.40 26.14 38.87
N GLY A 269 -1.41 25.31 38.57
CA GLY A 269 -2.76 25.43 39.11
C GLY A 269 -3.76 26.08 38.16
N SER A 270 -3.29 26.67 37.05
CA SER A 270 -4.11 27.38 36.07
C SER A 270 -3.67 27.19 34.62
N ALA A 271 -2.38 27.08 34.36
CA ALA A 271 -1.79 26.89 33.05
C ALA A 271 -0.56 25.98 33.13
N CYS A 272 -0.19 25.44 31.97
CA CYS A 272 1.04 24.68 31.82
C CYS A 272 2.22 25.63 31.55
N ASP A 273 3.27 25.49 32.35
CA ASP A 273 4.60 25.98 32.02
C ASP A 273 5.29 24.92 31.16
N TRP A 274 5.41 25.20 29.86
CA TRP A 274 6.07 24.34 28.87
C TRP A 274 7.59 24.57 28.79
N SER A 275 8.17 25.33 29.74
CA SER A 275 9.61 25.44 29.87
C SER A 275 10.23 24.07 30.17
N LYS A 276 11.25 23.68 29.39
CA LYS A 276 12.00 22.43 29.59
C LYS A 276 12.65 22.33 30.98
N THR A 277 12.81 23.45 31.70
CA THR A 277 13.42 23.48 33.04
C THR A 277 12.40 23.47 34.18
N CYS A 278 11.11 23.48 33.87
CA CYS A 278 10.08 23.48 34.90
C CYS A 278 10.15 22.18 35.74
N SER A 279 9.78 22.24 37.02
CA SER A 279 9.75 21.06 37.88
C SER A 279 8.80 21.23 39.08
N PRO A 280 8.04 20.18 39.47
CA PRO A 280 7.94 18.87 38.83
C PRO A 280 7.01 18.90 37.59
N GLN A 281 7.29 18.03 36.62
CA GLN A 281 6.39 17.82 35.48
C GLN A 281 5.06 17.20 35.94
N ASP A 282 3.97 17.56 35.28
CA ASP A 282 2.62 17.07 35.55
C ASP A 282 2.00 16.47 34.28
N THR A 283 2.15 15.16 34.13
CA THR A 283 1.63 14.39 32.98
C THR A 283 0.11 14.23 33.00
N ASN A 284 -0.61 14.73 34.02
CA ASN A 284 -2.08 14.67 34.02
C ASN A 284 -2.68 15.96 33.43
N ASN A 285 -2.05 17.10 33.70
CA ASN A 285 -2.57 18.40 33.26
C ASN A 285 -1.78 18.98 32.08
N CYS A 286 -0.51 18.61 31.92
CA CYS A 286 0.43 19.17 30.95
C CYS A 286 1.15 18.06 30.18
N ASP A 287 0.40 17.05 29.73
CA ASP A 287 0.99 15.97 28.95
C ASP A 287 1.35 16.43 27.53
N ALA A 288 2.54 16.06 27.08
CA ALA A 288 3.00 16.32 25.72
C ALA A 288 3.11 14.99 24.98
N THR A 289 2.18 14.73 24.06
CA THR A 289 2.25 13.54 23.19
C THR A 289 3.42 13.68 22.23
N THR A 290 4.30 12.67 22.18
CA THR A 290 5.54 12.70 21.39
C THR A 290 5.57 11.67 20.25
N TRP A 291 4.58 10.79 20.18
CA TRP A 291 4.50 9.73 19.18
C TRP A 291 4.01 10.27 17.84
N ASN A 292 4.63 9.80 16.75
CA ASN A 292 4.23 10.18 15.40
C ASN A 292 2.91 9.51 14.97
N ASP A 293 2.18 10.22 14.12
CA ASP A 293 0.98 9.71 13.45
C ASP A 293 1.41 8.99 12.16
N ALA A 294 2.08 7.84 12.34
CA ALA A 294 2.81 7.13 11.28
C ALA A 294 2.05 7.06 9.95
N ASN A 295 2.76 7.37 8.86
CA ASN A 295 2.36 7.35 7.44
C ASN A 295 1.36 8.43 6.99
N THR A 296 0.94 9.36 7.86
CA THR A 296 0.00 10.42 7.46
C THR A 296 0.53 11.36 6.38
N GLN A 297 1.85 11.59 6.26
CA GLN A 297 2.42 12.38 5.15
C GLN A 297 2.23 11.70 3.80
N ASP A 298 2.61 10.42 3.73
CA ASP A 298 2.48 9.63 2.51
C ASP A 298 1.01 9.39 2.14
N MET A 299 0.13 9.25 3.13
CA MET A 299 -1.32 9.19 2.93
C MET A 299 -1.85 10.50 2.32
N ALA A 300 -1.47 11.67 2.87
CA ALA A 300 -1.92 12.96 2.36
C ALA A 300 -1.48 13.21 0.90
N ARG A 301 -0.25 12.85 0.55
CA ARG A 301 0.27 12.96 -0.82
C ARG A 301 -0.49 12.05 -1.77
N ARG A 302 -0.66 10.77 -1.42
CA ARG A 302 -1.40 9.80 -2.25
C ARG A 302 -2.88 10.17 -2.38
N ALA A 303 -3.53 10.64 -1.32
CA ALA A 303 -4.88 11.18 -1.37
C ALA A 303 -4.98 12.35 -2.38
N ASN A 304 -3.99 13.25 -2.39
CA ASN A 304 -3.94 14.35 -3.33
C ASN A 304 -3.69 13.87 -4.78
N ASP A 305 -2.90 12.82 -4.96
CA ASP A 305 -2.67 12.19 -6.27
C ASP A 305 -3.94 11.51 -6.81
N TYR A 306 -4.68 10.77 -5.97
CA TYR A 306 -5.99 10.22 -6.37
C TYR A 306 -7.00 11.32 -6.70
N PHE A 307 -7.02 12.39 -5.91
CA PHE A 307 -7.87 13.56 -6.17
C PHE A 307 -7.52 14.23 -7.52
N GLU A 308 -6.23 14.38 -7.83
CA GLU A 308 -5.79 14.93 -9.12
C GLU A 308 -6.12 14.00 -10.29
N ALA A 309 -5.85 12.70 -10.15
CA ALA A 309 -6.17 11.73 -11.19
C ALA A 309 -7.67 11.74 -11.54
N HIS A 310 -8.53 11.97 -10.54
CA HIS A 310 -9.98 12.01 -10.72
C HIS A 310 -10.50 13.36 -11.24
N THR A 311 -9.96 14.47 -10.76
CA THR A 311 -10.54 15.82 -10.97
C THR A 311 -9.72 16.72 -11.89
N GLY A 312 -8.42 16.44 -12.07
CA GLY A 312 -7.46 17.33 -12.70
C GLY A 312 -7.01 18.52 -11.82
N TYR A 313 -7.43 18.57 -10.56
CA TYR A 313 -7.05 19.59 -9.59
C TYR A 313 -6.26 18.99 -8.42
N THR A 314 -5.52 19.82 -7.68
CA THR A 314 -4.80 19.42 -6.47
C THR A 314 -5.21 20.29 -5.29
N CYS A 315 -5.29 19.71 -4.09
CA CYS A 315 -5.32 20.48 -2.87
C CYS A 315 -3.94 21.09 -2.59
N HIS A 316 -3.92 22.25 -1.92
CA HIS A 316 -2.69 22.74 -1.30
C HIS A 316 -2.25 21.73 -0.24
N LEU A 317 -0.95 21.45 -0.14
CA LEU A 317 -0.41 20.50 0.83
C LEU A 317 0.68 21.19 1.66
N VAL A 318 0.55 21.15 2.99
CA VAL A 318 1.54 21.68 3.93
C VAL A 318 1.96 20.59 4.90
N VAL A 319 3.26 20.34 4.97
CA VAL A 319 3.83 19.18 5.65
C VAL A 319 4.88 19.62 6.64
N ASN A 320 4.75 19.22 7.91
CA ASN A 320 5.84 19.29 8.88
C ASN A 320 6.69 18.01 8.77
N ARG A 321 8.00 18.16 8.58
CA ARG A 321 8.94 17.04 8.42
C ARG A 321 9.71 16.71 9.72
N LEU A 322 9.61 17.53 10.77
CA LEU A 322 10.13 17.17 12.09
C LEU A 322 9.25 16.14 12.76
N ALA A 323 9.86 15.14 13.41
CA ALA A 323 9.15 14.22 14.26
C ALA A 323 8.35 14.96 15.34
N ARG A 324 7.20 14.42 15.72
CA ARG A 324 6.30 15.07 16.69
C ARG A 324 7.02 15.35 18.00
N VAL A 325 7.91 14.46 18.44
CA VAL A 325 8.75 14.67 19.63
C VAL A 325 9.62 15.94 19.55
N LYS A 326 9.98 16.40 18.35
CA LYS A 326 10.76 17.63 18.14
C LYS A 326 9.86 18.85 18.02
N LEU A 327 8.73 18.73 17.33
CA LEU A 327 7.77 19.81 17.11
C LEU A 327 6.35 19.22 16.95
N ASP A 328 5.38 19.73 17.70
CA ASP A 328 3.95 19.45 17.48
C ASP A 328 3.27 20.73 16.97
N PRO A 329 3.14 20.92 15.64
CA PRO A 329 2.53 22.14 15.11
C PRO A 329 1.01 22.17 15.35
N ASN A 330 0.39 21.06 15.77
CA ASN A 330 -1.02 21.04 16.15
C ASN A 330 -1.23 21.45 17.64
N ARG A 331 -0.36 22.35 18.14
CA ARG A 331 -0.42 22.99 19.47
C ARG A 331 -0.09 24.48 19.38
N GLU A 332 -0.43 25.21 20.44
CA GLU A 332 0.06 26.59 20.60
C GLU A 332 1.58 26.60 20.77
N ILE A 333 2.26 27.62 20.23
CA ILE A 333 3.71 27.65 20.04
C ILE A 333 4.53 27.32 21.31
N GLY A 334 4.03 27.69 22.50
CA GLY A 334 4.69 27.41 23.76
C GLY A 334 4.83 25.91 24.04
N GLU A 335 3.76 25.14 23.80
CA GLU A 335 3.75 23.68 23.89
C GLU A 335 4.43 23.03 22.67
N ALA A 336 4.16 23.58 21.49
CA ALA A 336 4.62 23.06 20.20
C ALA A 336 6.15 23.00 20.12
N ALA A 337 6.84 24.06 20.54
CA ALA A 337 8.28 24.23 20.32
C ALA A 337 9.09 24.35 21.63
N GLN A 338 8.45 24.57 22.79
CA GLN A 338 9.10 24.64 24.10
C GLN A 338 10.33 25.57 24.16
N ASN A 339 10.20 26.75 23.54
CA ASN A 339 11.24 27.78 23.41
C ASN A 339 12.52 27.38 22.65
N ASP A 340 12.49 26.27 21.90
CA ASP A 340 13.57 25.93 20.97
C ASP A 340 13.46 26.79 19.70
N GLN A 341 14.53 27.52 19.34
CA GLN A 341 14.46 28.50 18.25
C GLN A 341 14.26 27.84 16.88
N THR A 342 14.91 26.71 16.62
CA THR A 342 14.78 26.00 15.34
C THR A 342 13.38 25.40 15.20
N ALA A 343 12.82 24.88 16.30
CA ALA A 343 11.43 24.42 16.32
C ALA A 343 10.42 25.59 16.18
N ILE A 344 10.69 26.75 16.78
CA ILE A 344 9.88 27.97 16.59
C ILE A 344 9.90 28.43 15.12
N ASP A 345 11.06 28.44 14.49
CA ASP A 345 11.18 28.86 13.08
C ASP A 345 10.41 27.89 12.17
N THR A 346 10.54 26.58 12.42
CA THR A 346 9.79 25.53 11.70
C THR A 346 8.28 25.62 11.94
N TYR A 347 7.86 25.88 13.18
CA TYR A 347 6.46 26.13 13.53
C TYR A 347 5.89 27.31 12.73
N ASN A 348 6.63 28.44 12.71
CA ASN A 348 6.22 29.62 11.97
C ASN A 348 6.13 29.34 10.48
N ASP A 349 7.09 28.61 9.90
CA ASP A 349 7.05 28.22 8.49
C ASP A 349 5.79 27.40 8.17
N PHE A 350 5.49 26.37 8.98
CA PHE A 350 4.27 25.55 8.82
C PHE A 350 2.99 26.38 8.87
N HIS A 351 2.82 27.23 9.89
CA HIS A 351 1.61 28.05 10.00
C HIS A 351 1.55 29.17 8.95
N ASN A 352 2.68 29.74 8.53
CA ASN A 352 2.72 30.73 7.45
C ASN A 352 2.35 30.09 6.10
N PHE A 353 2.78 28.85 5.84
CA PHE A 353 2.43 28.11 4.64
C PHE A 353 0.94 27.78 4.58
N ALA A 354 0.34 27.36 5.71
CA ALA A 354 -1.11 27.19 5.83
C ALA A 354 -1.85 28.52 5.58
N GLU A 355 -1.36 29.64 6.11
CA GLU A 355 -1.94 30.96 5.89
C GLU A 355 -1.80 31.42 4.42
N MET A 356 -0.69 31.11 3.74
CA MET A 356 -0.54 31.39 2.31
C MET A 356 -1.56 30.63 1.47
N ALA A 357 -1.77 29.34 1.74
CA ALA A 357 -2.80 28.55 1.08
C ALA A 357 -4.20 29.11 1.34
N ARG A 358 -4.50 29.51 2.58
CA ARG A 358 -5.75 30.17 2.97
C ARG A 358 -5.97 31.44 2.16
N MET A 359 -4.98 32.32 2.10
CA MET A 359 -5.06 33.59 1.38
C MET A 359 -5.22 33.40 -0.13
N ASP A 360 -4.55 32.42 -0.72
CA ASP A 360 -4.66 32.11 -2.15
C ASP A 360 -6.09 31.71 -2.52
N ILE A 361 -6.70 30.80 -1.75
CA ILE A 361 -8.10 30.40 -1.95
C ILE A 361 -9.05 31.58 -1.77
N GLU A 362 -8.87 32.40 -0.72
CA GLU A 362 -9.80 33.48 -0.40
C GLU A 362 -9.75 34.67 -1.37
N THR A 363 -8.59 34.88 -2.00
CA THR A 363 -8.30 36.07 -2.80
C THR A 363 -8.25 35.78 -4.30
N ASN A 364 -7.65 34.65 -4.68
CA ASN A 364 -7.31 34.35 -6.07
C ASN A 364 -8.19 33.23 -6.65
N HIS A 365 -8.60 32.25 -5.84
CA HIS A 365 -9.43 31.16 -6.32
C HIS A 365 -10.90 31.62 -6.54
N PRO A 366 -11.55 31.26 -7.67
CA PRO A 366 -12.93 31.68 -7.97
C PRO A 366 -13.98 31.30 -6.92
N CYS A 367 -13.74 30.21 -6.18
CA CYS A 367 -14.56 29.80 -5.05
C CYS A 367 -14.61 30.86 -3.94
N GLY A 368 -13.48 31.51 -3.63
CA GLY A 368 -13.35 32.52 -2.58
C GLY A 368 -13.64 32.03 -1.15
N ALA A 369 -13.79 30.72 -0.96
CA ALA A 369 -13.97 29.97 0.30
C ALA A 369 -13.35 28.57 0.09
N GLY A 370 -13.27 27.72 1.10
CA GLY A 370 -12.66 26.41 0.91
C GLY A 370 -12.60 25.55 2.17
N MET A 371 -11.98 24.38 2.06
CA MET A 371 -11.88 23.40 3.15
C MET A 371 -10.42 23.14 3.53
N LEU A 372 -10.13 23.13 4.82
CA LEU A 372 -8.86 22.68 5.38
C LEU A 372 -9.06 21.32 6.03
N ILE A 373 -8.20 20.36 5.72
CA ILE A 373 -8.25 18.98 6.19
C ILE A 373 -6.92 18.68 6.87
N ASP A 374 -6.94 18.44 8.17
CA ASP A 374 -5.76 18.15 8.97
C ASP A 374 -5.68 16.64 9.23
N PHE A 375 -4.67 15.97 8.67
CA PHE A 375 -4.50 14.52 8.72
C PHE A 375 -3.75 14.11 9.99
N HIS A 376 -4.36 13.22 10.77
CA HIS A 376 -3.84 12.67 12.02
C HIS A 376 -4.11 11.16 12.09
N GLY A 377 -3.64 10.53 13.16
CA GLY A 377 -3.85 9.11 13.40
C GLY A 377 -4.09 8.78 14.86
N HIS A 378 -4.87 7.73 15.09
CA HIS A 378 -5.16 7.24 16.43
C HIS A 378 -4.98 5.73 16.56
N ILE A 379 -5.07 5.25 17.80
CA ILE A 379 -5.05 3.83 18.21
C ILE A 379 -6.22 3.52 19.14
N HIS A 380 -7.33 4.27 19.03
CA HIS A 380 -8.52 4.01 19.85
C HIS A 380 -9.13 2.65 19.45
N PRO A 381 -9.64 1.88 20.43
CA PRO A 381 -10.08 0.50 20.21
C PRO A 381 -11.25 0.41 19.22
N GLU A 382 -12.08 1.44 19.12
CA GLU A 382 -13.22 1.44 18.19
C GLU A 382 -12.77 1.39 16.72
N ALA A 383 -11.52 1.79 16.42
CA ALA A 383 -10.90 1.66 15.10
C ALA A 383 -11.72 2.27 13.93
N ARG A 384 -12.30 3.45 14.15
CA ARG A 384 -13.13 4.19 13.18
C ARG A 384 -12.41 5.43 12.69
N ILE A 385 -12.73 5.91 11.49
CA ILE A 385 -12.26 7.25 11.07
C ILE A 385 -12.96 8.30 11.94
N GLU A 386 -12.21 9.12 12.67
CA GLU A 386 -12.79 10.17 13.52
C GLU A 386 -12.65 11.55 12.88
N MET A 387 -13.74 12.30 12.77
CA MET A 387 -13.72 13.65 12.24
C MET A 387 -13.92 14.68 13.36
N GLY A 388 -12.89 15.47 13.62
CA GLY A 388 -12.88 16.56 14.60
C GLY A 388 -13.36 17.89 14.03
N TYR A 389 -14.38 18.48 14.67
CA TYR A 389 -15.01 19.76 14.26
C TYR A 389 -14.95 20.86 15.34
N LYS A 390 -14.10 20.69 16.36
CA LYS A 390 -14.11 21.45 17.62
C LYS A 390 -15.41 21.31 18.41
N LEU A 391 -16.01 20.12 18.35
CA LEU A 391 -17.19 19.72 19.12
C LEU A 391 -16.83 18.51 19.98
N SER A 392 -17.15 18.54 21.27
CA SER A 392 -16.94 17.38 22.14
C SER A 392 -17.90 16.24 21.80
N GLY A 393 -17.55 15.01 22.19
CA GLY A 393 -18.47 13.86 22.09
C GLY A 393 -19.79 14.10 22.81
N SER A 394 -19.78 14.80 23.95
CA SER A 394 -21.00 15.18 24.67
C SER A 394 -21.87 16.16 23.89
N GLN A 395 -21.28 17.13 23.18
CA GLN A 395 -22.02 18.04 22.32
C GLN A 395 -22.59 17.33 21.09
N LEU A 396 -21.84 16.39 20.51
CA LEU A 396 -22.30 15.58 19.39
C LEU A 396 -23.49 14.68 19.78
N ARG A 397 -23.54 14.15 21.01
CA ARG A 397 -24.68 13.32 21.47
C ARG A 397 -26.00 14.08 21.62
N GLU A 398 -25.98 15.40 21.60
CA GLU A 398 -27.19 16.21 21.68
C GLU A 398 -28.02 16.16 20.39
N ASN A 399 -29.27 16.64 20.47
CA ASN A 399 -30.16 16.68 19.31
C ASN A 399 -29.69 17.69 18.25
N ASP A 400 -30.22 17.53 17.03
CA ASP A 400 -29.87 18.38 15.89
C ASP A 400 -30.08 19.87 16.13
N ALA A 401 -31.12 20.29 16.87
CA ALA A 401 -31.34 21.70 17.15
C ALA A 401 -30.22 22.30 18.02
N TYR A 402 -29.71 21.52 18.98
CA TYR A 402 -28.56 21.92 19.78
C TYR A 402 -27.29 21.96 18.94
N VAL A 403 -26.98 20.89 18.19
CA VAL A 403 -25.80 20.82 17.31
C VAL A 403 -25.82 21.98 16.32
N ASN A 404 -26.97 22.30 15.71
CA ASN A 404 -27.12 23.45 14.82
C ASN A 404 -26.76 24.80 15.46
N GLY A 405 -26.99 24.94 16.77
CA GLY A 405 -26.60 26.14 17.53
C GLY A 405 -25.08 26.28 17.74
N LEU A 406 -24.30 25.22 17.54
CA LEU A 406 -22.85 25.20 17.75
C LEU A 406 -22.03 25.58 16.51
N ALA A 407 -22.68 25.84 15.37
CA ALA A 407 -21.96 26.19 14.12
C ALA A 407 -20.97 27.35 14.33
N PHE A 408 -21.34 28.38 15.10
CA PHE A 408 -20.49 29.55 15.31
C PHE A 408 -19.26 29.31 16.19
N THR A 409 -19.20 28.18 16.89
CA THR A 409 -18.07 27.79 17.75
C THR A 409 -17.28 26.61 17.20
N SER A 410 -17.69 26.06 16.04
CA SER A 410 -16.97 24.99 15.37
C SER A 410 -15.91 25.54 14.42
N SER A 411 -15.02 24.66 13.98
CA SER A 411 -14.05 24.94 12.91
C SER A 411 -14.68 24.99 11.51
N MET A 412 -15.99 24.71 11.38
CA MET A 412 -16.76 24.63 10.12
C MET A 412 -17.90 25.66 10.09
N LYS A 413 -17.69 26.82 10.72
CA LYS A 413 -18.68 27.87 10.94
C LYS A 413 -19.34 28.41 9.66
N ASN A 414 -18.62 28.49 8.55
CA ASN A 414 -19.16 29.06 7.31
C ASN A 414 -19.89 28.01 6.48
N MET A 415 -19.55 26.72 6.61
CA MET A 415 -20.07 25.64 5.76
C MET A 415 -21.60 25.61 5.64
N PRO A 416 -22.40 25.74 6.72
CA PRO A 416 -23.86 25.81 6.64
C PRO A 416 -24.41 26.95 5.77
N THR A 417 -23.66 28.05 5.64
CA THR A 417 -24.13 29.28 4.97
C THR A 417 -23.94 29.26 3.46
N HIS A 418 -23.06 28.40 2.94
CA HIS A 418 -22.74 28.32 1.51
C HIS A 418 -23.93 27.85 0.67
N LYS A 419 -24.62 26.79 1.11
CA LYS A 419 -25.80 26.20 0.44
C LYS A 419 -27.06 26.11 1.32
N GLY A 420 -26.99 26.59 2.57
CA GLY A 420 -28.12 26.60 3.49
C GLY A 420 -28.39 25.26 4.20
N SER A 421 -27.40 24.36 4.24
CA SER A 421 -27.47 23.10 4.98
C SER A 421 -27.54 23.37 6.49
N ALA A 422 -28.32 22.56 7.22
CA ALA A 422 -28.22 22.54 8.68
C ALA A 422 -26.82 22.06 9.10
N PHE A 423 -26.24 22.61 10.17
CA PHE A 423 -24.91 22.19 10.62
C PHE A 423 -24.87 20.74 11.11
N SER A 424 -25.97 20.22 11.68
CA SER A 424 -26.11 18.79 11.97
C SER A 424 -26.00 17.93 10.71
N ALA A 425 -26.50 18.40 9.56
CA ALA A 425 -26.36 17.70 8.28
C ALA A 425 -24.93 17.73 7.73
N VAL A 426 -24.18 18.80 8.01
CA VAL A 426 -22.76 18.91 7.68
C VAL A 426 -21.92 17.90 8.46
N VAL A 427 -22.13 17.80 9.78
CA VAL A 427 -21.27 16.96 10.63
C VAL A 427 -21.67 15.48 10.64
N ARG A 428 -22.96 15.15 10.51
CA ARG A 428 -23.46 13.76 10.64
C ARG A 428 -24.63 13.39 9.73
N GLY A 429 -25.03 14.25 8.80
CA GLY A 429 -26.08 13.96 7.84
C GLY A 429 -25.60 13.08 6.70
N SER A 430 -26.50 12.70 5.79
CA SER A 430 -26.20 11.82 4.65
C SER A 430 -25.19 12.38 3.64
N SER A 431 -24.81 13.65 3.78
CA SER A 431 -23.78 14.33 2.99
C SER A 431 -22.59 14.75 3.86
N SER A 432 -22.48 14.26 5.10
CA SER A 432 -21.31 14.52 5.94
C SER A 432 -20.11 13.74 5.42
N MET A 433 -18.92 14.17 5.81
CA MET A 433 -17.70 13.45 5.44
C MET A 433 -17.74 11.98 5.91
N GLY A 434 -18.25 11.72 7.12
CA GLY A 434 -18.42 10.35 7.63
C GLY A 434 -19.34 9.51 6.77
N ALA A 435 -20.47 10.07 6.30
CA ALA A 435 -21.38 9.36 5.40
C ALA A 435 -20.70 8.99 4.07
N LEU A 436 -19.77 9.82 3.59
CA LEU A 436 -19.05 9.60 2.33
C LEU A 436 -17.97 8.52 2.48
N PHE A 437 -17.29 8.45 3.64
CA PHE A 437 -16.38 7.36 3.95
C PHE A 437 -17.10 6.01 4.12
N GLU A 438 -18.33 6.02 4.63
CA GLU A 438 -19.18 4.83 4.76
C GLU A 438 -19.72 4.30 3.42
N LEU A 439 -19.42 4.94 2.29
CA LEU A 439 -19.77 4.40 0.99
C LEU A 439 -18.90 3.19 0.67
N SER A 440 -19.51 2.18 0.05
CA SER A 440 -18.82 0.99 -0.42
C SER A 440 -17.79 1.34 -1.50
N THR A 441 -16.62 0.72 -1.44
CA THR A 441 -15.53 0.83 -2.41
C THR A 441 -15.25 -0.52 -3.08
N ALA A 442 -14.19 -0.59 -3.91
CA ALA A 442 -13.82 -1.83 -4.59
C ALA A 442 -13.26 -2.89 -3.62
N LEU A 443 -12.54 -2.46 -2.58
CA LEU A 443 -11.97 -3.36 -1.57
C LEU A 443 -12.72 -3.37 -0.23
N ASN A 444 -13.64 -2.44 0.01
CA ASN A 444 -14.43 -2.35 1.24
C ASN A 444 -15.92 -2.11 0.96
N THR A 445 -16.69 -3.21 0.87
CA THR A 445 -18.13 -3.17 0.53
C THR A 445 -19.03 -2.65 1.64
N THR A 446 -18.54 -2.58 2.88
CA THR A 446 -19.24 -1.98 4.03
C THR A 446 -18.95 -0.50 4.21
N GLY A 447 -17.97 0.05 3.48
CA GLY A 447 -17.43 1.38 3.70
C GLY A 447 -16.59 1.47 4.98
N TYR A 448 -15.98 2.62 5.21
CA TYR A 448 -15.14 2.87 6.38
C TYR A 448 -15.98 3.50 7.48
N GLU A 449 -16.18 2.74 8.56
CA GLU A 449 -16.92 3.25 9.73
C GLU A 449 -16.29 4.55 10.22
N SER A 450 -17.14 5.56 10.43
CA SER A 450 -16.69 6.91 10.69
C SER A 450 -17.54 7.57 11.78
N VAL A 451 -16.94 8.48 12.55
CA VAL A 451 -17.64 9.21 13.63
C VAL A 451 -17.25 10.70 13.64
N PRO A 452 -18.20 11.64 13.65
CA PRO A 452 -19.64 11.44 13.50
C PRO A 452 -20.10 11.17 12.05
N SER A 453 -21.12 10.32 11.90
CA SER A 453 -21.76 9.94 10.63
C SER A 453 -23.26 9.69 10.85
N PRO A 454 -24.05 9.41 9.79
CA PRO A 454 -25.45 9.00 9.94
C PRO A 454 -25.63 7.69 10.72
N THR A 455 -24.66 6.77 10.63
CA THR A 455 -24.73 5.48 11.34
C THR A 455 -24.24 5.63 12.78
N VAL A 456 -23.17 6.41 13.00
CA VAL A 456 -22.59 6.72 14.30
C VAL A 456 -22.60 8.23 14.52
N ASN A 457 -23.73 8.75 14.99
CA ASN A 457 -23.96 10.20 15.14
C ASN A 457 -22.97 10.92 16.09
N ALA A 458 -22.37 10.19 17.03
CA ALA A 458 -21.44 10.68 18.04
C ALA A 458 -20.72 9.49 18.71
N PRO A 459 -19.52 9.70 19.29
CA PRO A 459 -18.92 8.69 20.16
C PRO A 459 -19.80 8.48 21.41
N ALA A 460 -19.77 7.27 21.97
CA ALA A 460 -20.43 6.93 23.22
C ALA A 460 -19.79 7.67 24.41
N VAL A 461 -20.35 7.51 25.61
CA VAL A 461 -19.97 8.31 26.79
C VAL A 461 -18.53 8.03 27.25
N ASP A 462 -18.08 6.81 27.03
CA ASP A 462 -16.81 6.23 27.46
C ASP A 462 -15.81 5.98 26.33
N GLU A 463 -16.23 6.19 25.08
CA GLU A 463 -15.35 6.08 23.91
C GLU A 463 -14.44 7.31 23.80
N SER A 464 -13.18 7.06 23.42
CA SER A 464 -12.25 8.14 23.10
C SER A 464 -12.62 8.78 21.78
N TYR A 465 -12.33 10.07 21.63
CA TYR A 465 -12.62 10.82 20.41
C TYR A 465 -11.79 12.09 20.35
N PHE A 466 -11.10 12.30 19.22
CA PHE A 466 -10.40 13.55 18.99
C PHE A 466 -11.31 14.58 18.31
N GLN A 467 -11.74 15.56 19.12
CA GLN A 467 -12.61 16.64 18.67
C GLN A 467 -11.94 17.66 17.71
N GLY A 468 -10.64 17.54 17.43
CA GLY A 468 -9.87 18.46 16.61
C GLY A 468 -8.95 19.41 17.39
N GLY A 469 -7.76 19.60 16.85
CA GLY A 469 -6.63 20.28 17.49
C GLY A 469 -6.55 21.79 17.23
N TYR A 470 -5.33 22.31 17.31
CA TYR A 470 -5.00 23.72 17.16
C TYR A 470 -5.01 24.18 15.70
N ASN A 471 -4.55 23.36 14.76
CA ASN A 471 -4.45 23.72 13.34
C ASN A 471 -5.79 24.16 12.75
N ILE A 472 -6.84 23.36 12.97
CA ILE A 472 -8.19 23.66 12.47
C ILE A 472 -8.86 24.82 13.24
N GLU A 473 -8.38 25.13 14.45
CA GLU A 473 -8.81 26.30 15.21
C GLU A 473 -8.12 27.59 14.72
N ALA A 474 -6.83 27.50 14.39
CA ALA A 474 -6.01 28.61 13.94
C ALA A 474 -6.33 29.00 12.48
N HIS A 475 -6.50 28.00 11.61
CA HIS A 475 -6.62 28.19 10.16
C HIS A 475 -8.01 27.88 9.59
N GLY A 476 -8.88 27.25 10.40
CA GLY A 476 -10.30 27.06 10.07
C GLY A 476 -11.15 28.27 10.45
N SER A 477 -12.47 28.15 10.25
CA SER A 477 -13.38 29.30 10.27
C SER A 477 -13.80 29.77 11.66
N GLN A 478 -13.43 29.01 12.71
CA GLN A 478 -13.83 29.26 14.10
C GLN A 478 -13.54 30.71 14.51
N ASN A 479 -12.31 31.15 14.27
CA ASN A 479 -11.79 32.46 14.68
C ASN A 479 -11.90 33.54 13.58
N GLY A 480 -12.48 33.22 12.42
CA GLY A 480 -12.59 34.12 11.26
C GLY A 480 -12.16 33.45 9.96
N GLY A 481 -12.08 34.21 8.86
CA GLY A 481 -11.73 33.65 7.55
C GLY A 481 -12.90 32.94 6.86
N LYS A 482 -12.63 32.37 5.68
CA LYS A 482 -13.59 31.71 4.80
C LYS A 482 -13.24 30.25 4.50
N ILE A 483 -12.23 29.72 5.19
CA ILE A 483 -11.84 28.31 5.11
C ILE A 483 -12.42 27.56 6.29
N ASP A 484 -13.20 26.52 6.03
CA ASP A 484 -13.77 25.63 7.04
C ASP A 484 -12.80 24.47 7.31
N GLY A 485 -12.45 24.22 8.57
CA GLY A 485 -11.42 23.26 8.99
C GLY A 485 -11.97 21.98 9.62
N ILE A 486 -11.44 20.83 9.22
CA ILE A 486 -11.77 19.51 9.77
C ILE A 486 -10.47 18.76 10.08
N GLN A 487 -10.42 18.08 11.22
CA GLN A 487 -9.35 17.13 11.54
C GLN A 487 -9.86 15.71 11.24
N ILE A 488 -9.05 14.88 10.59
CA ILE A 488 -9.38 13.48 10.35
C ILE A 488 -8.34 12.63 11.05
N GLU A 489 -8.82 11.73 11.90
CA GLU A 489 -8.01 10.73 12.59
C GLU A 489 -8.20 9.38 11.91
N PHE A 490 -7.12 8.85 11.34
CA PHE A 490 -7.15 7.52 10.73
C PHE A 490 -6.75 6.44 11.74
N PRO A 491 -7.52 5.35 11.89
CA PRO A 491 -7.16 4.23 12.76
C PRO A 491 -5.91 3.52 12.25
N SER A 492 -5.17 2.88 13.16
CA SER A 492 -3.84 2.33 12.85
C SER A 492 -3.81 1.34 11.68
N TYR A 493 -4.83 0.50 11.52
CA TYR A 493 -4.88 -0.48 10.42
C TYR A 493 -4.93 0.19 9.03
N LEU A 494 -5.66 1.31 8.89
CA LEU A 494 -5.70 2.12 7.65
C LEU A 494 -4.41 2.93 7.41
N ARG A 495 -3.53 3.01 8.41
CA ARG A 495 -2.25 3.73 8.31
C ARG A 495 -1.07 2.81 8.04
N THR A 496 -1.02 1.62 8.64
CA THR A 496 0.24 0.85 8.70
C THR A 496 0.16 -0.64 8.34
N GLN A 497 -1.03 -1.25 8.25
CA GLN A 497 -1.12 -2.72 8.22
C GLN A 497 -1.61 -3.32 6.89
N GLU A 498 -2.46 -2.62 6.14
CA GLU A 498 -3.11 -3.19 4.96
C GLU A 498 -2.99 -2.25 3.76
N PHE A 499 -1.90 -2.38 2.99
CA PHE A 499 -1.64 -1.46 1.88
C PHE A 499 -2.81 -1.36 0.89
N GLY A 500 -3.41 -2.50 0.52
CA GLY A 500 -4.58 -2.53 -0.36
C GLY A 500 -5.74 -1.71 0.21
N MET A 501 -6.13 -1.93 1.47
CA MET A 501 -7.24 -1.19 2.08
C MET A 501 -6.92 0.29 2.29
N GLN A 502 -5.66 0.62 2.60
CA GLN A 502 -5.22 2.01 2.67
C GLN A 502 -5.31 2.69 1.30
N ALA A 503 -4.82 2.05 0.24
CA ALA A 503 -4.86 2.59 -1.11
C ALA A 503 -6.30 2.83 -1.56
N ASP A 504 -7.20 1.87 -1.33
CA ASP A 504 -8.63 1.99 -1.63
C ASP A 504 -9.33 3.06 -0.78
N MET A 505 -8.95 3.22 0.49
CA MET A 505 -9.47 4.30 1.34
C MET A 505 -9.03 5.67 0.84
N LEU A 506 -7.76 5.82 0.45
CA LEU A 506 -7.23 7.08 -0.08
C LEU A 506 -7.79 7.39 -1.47
N ALA A 507 -8.05 6.37 -2.29
CA ALA A 507 -8.78 6.50 -3.54
C ALA A 507 -10.21 6.98 -3.26
N ALA A 508 -10.95 6.34 -2.35
CA ALA A 508 -12.28 6.79 -1.96
C ALA A 508 -12.26 8.24 -1.43
N PHE A 509 -11.25 8.60 -0.65
CA PHE A 509 -11.08 9.95 -0.14
C PHE A 509 -10.89 10.99 -1.25
N GLY A 510 -9.95 10.74 -2.17
CA GLY A 510 -9.63 11.65 -3.27
C GLY A 510 -10.68 11.68 -4.38
N GLU A 511 -11.26 10.53 -4.72
CA GLU A 511 -12.20 10.40 -5.84
C GLU A 511 -13.65 10.71 -5.45
N VAL A 512 -14.03 10.46 -4.19
CA VAL A 512 -15.42 10.57 -3.73
C VAL A 512 -15.57 11.58 -2.61
N VAL A 513 -14.86 11.42 -1.50
CA VAL A 513 -15.12 12.20 -0.28
C VAL A 513 -14.91 13.69 -0.50
N ILE A 514 -13.72 14.13 -0.94
CA ILE A 514 -13.46 15.56 -1.17
C ILE A 514 -14.39 16.11 -2.27
N PRO A 515 -14.49 15.50 -3.46
CA PRO A 515 -15.33 16.04 -4.53
C PRO A 515 -16.81 16.16 -4.14
N GLN A 516 -17.36 15.16 -3.44
CA GLN A 516 -18.76 15.20 -2.99
C GLN A 516 -18.99 16.20 -1.86
N MET A 517 -18.00 16.46 -0.99
CA MET A 517 -18.09 17.53 0.00
C MET A 517 -18.23 18.90 -0.66
N PHE A 518 -17.44 19.18 -1.72
CA PHE A 518 -17.58 20.40 -2.51
C PHE A 518 -18.94 20.48 -3.22
N ALA A 519 -19.34 19.39 -3.88
CA ALA A 519 -20.61 19.32 -4.59
C ALA A 519 -21.83 19.49 -3.66
N ALA A 520 -21.77 18.96 -2.43
CA ALA A 520 -22.86 19.04 -1.46
C ALA A 520 -22.94 20.38 -0.75
N HIS A 521 -21.80 20.94 -0.31
CA HIS A 521 -21.80 22.04 0.66
C HIS A 521 -21.24 23.36 0.15
N TYR A 522 -20.42 23.37 -0.91
CA TYR A 522 -19.79 24.61 -1.39
C TYR A 522 -20.48 25.18 -2.64
N PRO A 523 -20.30 26.48 -2.95
CA PRO A 523 -20.78 27.06 -4.19
C PRO A 523 -20.26 26.32 -5.44
N ILE A 524 -21.00 26.41 -6.56
CA ILE A 524 -20.59 25.78 -7.83
C ILE A 524 -19.23 26.26 -8.37
N ALA A 525 -18.79 27.46 -7.94
CA ALA A 525 -17.45 27.98 -8.27
C ALA A 525 -16.30 27.21 -7.59
N CYS A 526 -16.64 26.31 -6.68
CA CYS A 526 -15.74 25.40 -5.97
C CYS A 526 -15.87 23.96 -6.48
N ASP A 527 -16.74 23.73 -7.45
CA ASP A 527 -17.03 22.40 -7.96
C ASP A 527 -15.85 21.88 -8.78
N VAL A 528 -15.39 20.70 -8.41
CA VAL A 528 -14.28 19.98 -9.03
C VAL A 528 -14.77 18.84 -9.93
N LEU A 529 -16.09 18.53 -9.91
CA LEU A 529 -16.73 17.44 -10.67
C LEU A 529 -17.40 17.91 -11.99
N GLY A 530 -17.13 19.14 -12.44
CA GLY A 530 -17.86 19.76 -13.54
C GLY A 530 -17.04 20.59 -14.52
N ALA A 531 -15.72 20.67 -14.35
CA ALA A 531 -14.87 21.40 -15.28
C ALA A 531 -14.26 20.44 -16.30
N THR A 532 -14.93 20.26 -17.44
CA THR A 532 -14.22 19.95 -18.69
C THR A 532 -13.38 21.17 -19.08
N ALA A 533 -12.33 21.43 -18.33
CA ALA A 533 -11.31 22.42 -18.66
C ALA A 533 -10.03 21.65 -18.98
N ALA A 534 -9.70 21.62 -20.27
CA ALA A 534 -8.39 21.24 -20.76
C ALA A 534 -7.27 21.85 -19.89
N PRO A 535 -6.09 21.21 -19.77
CA PRO A 535 -5.00 21.73 -18.96
C PRO A 535 -4.69 23.16 -19.40
N SER A 536 -4.96 24.13 -18.52
CA SER A 536 -4.65 25.53 -18.76
C SER A 536 -3.16 25.75 -18.54
N THR A 537 -2.36 25.42 -19.55
CA THR A 537 -1.10 26.14 -19.76
C THR A 537 -1.48 27.54 -20.27
N LEU A 538 -1.21 28.58 -19.47
CA LEU A 538 -1.42 29.95 -19.91
C LEU A 538 -0.38 30.34 -20.98
N ALA A 539 -0.82 30.46 -22.23
CA ALA A 539 -0.26 31.38 -23.23
C ALA A 539 -1.39 31.89 -24.17
N PRO A 540 -1.25 33.09 -24.80
CA PRO A 540 -2.36 34.03 -25.04
C PRO A 540 -3.21 33.81 -26.32
N THR A 541 -4.42 34.40 -26.25
CA THR A 541 -5.66 34.33 -27.05
C THR A 541 -5.63 34.67 -28.56
N ASN A 542 -6.61 34.14 -29.34
CA ASN A 542 -7.61 34.89 -30.16
C ASN A 542 -8.57 34.01 -31.04
N SER A 543 -9.85 33.87 -30.61
CA SER A 543 -11.19 33.86 -31.31
C SER A 543 -11.47 33.14 -32.68
N PRO A 544 -12.74 32.93 -33.14
CA PRO A 544 -14.04 32.66 -32.48
C PRO A 544 -14.97 31.56 -33.14
N VAL A 545 -15.67 30.81 -32.28
CA VAL A 545 -17.06 30.23 -32.24
C VAL A 545 -18.00 30.18 -33.48
N THR A 546 -18.70 29.04 -33.73
CA THR A 546 -20.20 28.86 -33.69
C THR A 546 -20.69 27.40 -33.95
N PRO A 547 -21.91 26.98 -33.49
CA PRO A 547 -22.26 25.60 -33.08
C PRO A 547 -23.54 24.98 -33.73
N ALA A 548 -24.01 23.84 -33.16
CA ALA A 548 -25.39 23.23 -33.09
C ALA A 548 -25.59 21.87 -33.85
N PRO A 549 -26.65 21.04 -33.60
CA PRO A 549 -27.50 20.77 -32.42
C PRO A 549 -27.93 19.27 -32.16
N THR A 550 -28.68 19.10 -31.06
CA THR A 550 -29.59 18.05 -30.49
C THR A 550 -30.29 16.96 -31.34
N ASP A 551 -30.60 15.76 -30.77
CA ASP A 551 -31.87 15.38 -30.08
C ASP A 551 -32.01 13.86 -29.76
N ALA A 552 -32.93 13.54 -28.83
CA ALA A 552 -33.07 12.34 -27.97
C ALA A 552 -33.91 11.14 -28.54
N PRO A 553 -34.80 10.43 -27.79
CA PRO A 553 -34.64 9.35 -26.75
C PRO A 553 -35.48 8.06 -27.04
N VAL A 554 -35.28 6.90 -26.36
CA VAL A 554 -36.34 5.83 -26.21
C VAL A 554 -36.19 4.94 -24.95
N THR A 555 -37.34 4.57 -24.38
CA THR A 555 -37.76 3.91 -23.11
C THR A 555 -37.82 2.35 -23.02
N LEU A 556 -37.53 1.82 -21.81
CA LEU A 556 -38.13 0.77 -20.92
C LEU A 556 -38.75 -0.59 -21.40
N ALA A 557 -38.16 -1.70 -20.86
CA ALA A 557 -38.67 -2.96 -20.17
C ALA A 557 -39.87 -3.80 -20.72
N PRO A 558 -40.23 -5.05 -20.23
CA PRO A 558 -39.68 -5.91 -19.14
C PRO A 558 -39.67 -7.48 -19.36
N THR A 559 -39.07 -8.21 -18.38
CA THR A 559 -39.35 -9.57 -17.78
C THR A 559 -39.61 -10.85 -18.59
N ASP A 560 -38.91 -11.95 -18.24
CA ASP A 560 -39.50 -13.23 -17.76
C ASP A 560 -38.47 -14.21 -17.16
N SER A 561 -38.87 -14.91 -16.09
CA SER A 561 -38.10 -15.88 -15.29
C SER A 561 -37.95 -17.27 -15.96
N PRO A 562 -36.97 -18.12 -15.56
CA PRO A 562 -36.76 -19.44 -16.16
C PRO A 562 -37.54 -20.57 -15.49
N VAL A 563 -37.92 -21.56 -16.30
CA VAL A 563 -38.60 -22.81 -15.93
C VAL A 563 -37.58 -23.96 -15.82
N THR A 564 -37.69 -24.75 -14.75
CA THR A 564 -36.95 -26.00 -14.48
C THR A 564 -37.53 -27.19 -15.26
N PRO A 565 -36.70 -28.17 -15.69
CA PRO A 565 -37.14 -29.56 -15.80
C PRO A 565 -36.36 -30.50 -14.88
N ALA A 566 -37.08 -31.53 -14.41
CA ALA A 566 -36.65 -32.58 -13.49
C ALA A 566 -36.26 -33.88 -14.27
N PRO A 567 -35.97 -35.02 -13.61
CA PRO A 567 -34.67 -35.69 -13.65
C PRO A 567 -34.66 -37.00 -14.47
N THR A 568 -33.47 -37.49 -14.84
CA THR A 568 -33.28 -38.83 -15.39
C THR A 568 -32.10 -39.54 -14.75
N ASP A 569 -32.36 -40.80 -14.40
CA ASP A 569 -31.48 -41.93 -14.05
C ASP A 569 -30.62 -41.87 -12.79
N ALA A 570 -31.07 -42.63 -11.78
CA ALA A 570 -30.35 -42.91 -10.53
C ALA A 570 -29.24 -43.96 -10.75
N PRO A 571 -27.97 -43.68 -10.39
CA PRO A 571 -26.90 -44.67 -10.34
C PRO A 571 -27.05 -45.60 -9.12
N VAL A 572 -26.60 -46.84 -9.30
CA VAL A 572 -26.37 -47.84 -8.25
C VAL A 572 -25.50 -47.23 -7.16
N VAL A 573 -25.94 -47.24 -5.89
CA VAL A 573 -25.17 -46.72 -4.75
C VAL A 573 -23.98 -47.65 -4.51
N PRO A 574 -22.72 -47.20 -4.70
CA PRO A 574 -21.54 -47.94 -4.31
C PRO A 574 -21.49 -48.06 -2.77
N GLY A 575 -21.14 -49.23 -2.24
CA GLY A 575 -21.02 -49.41 -0.78
C GLY A 575 -19.70 -48.83 -0.28
N LEU A 576 -19.75 -47.92 0.69
CA LEU A 576 -18.54 -47.32 1.28
C LEU A 576 -17.63 -48.41 1.92
N VAL A 577 -16.42 -48.57 1.40
CA VAL A 577 -15.42 -49.58 1.76
C VAL A 577 -14.53 -49.10 2.91
N ALA A 578 -13.89 -47.95 2.72
CA ALA A 578 -12.94 -47.36 3.65
C ALA A 578 -12.99 -45.83 3.55
N TYR A 579 -12.55 -45.12 4.57
CA TYR A 579 -12.52 -43.67 4.56
C TYR A 579 -11.59 -43.07 5.61
N ASP A 580 -11.25 -41.80 5.41
CA ASP A 580 -10.55 -40.94 6.35
C ASP A 580 -11.15 -39.52 6.29
N MET A 581 -11.07 -38.77 7.40
CA MET A 581 -11.65 -37.42 7.52
C MET A 581 -13.16 -37.36 7.20
N VAL A 582 -13.93 -38.41 7.50
CA VAL A 582 -15.40 -38.42 7.34
C VAL A 582 -16.04 -38.25 8.69
N ASN A 583 -16.67 -37.10 8.94
CA ASN A 583 -17.11 -36.70 10.28
C ASN A 583 -15.96 -36.81 11.31
N SER A 584 -14.73 -36.50 10.90
CA SER A 584 -13.50 -36.66 11.71
C SER A 584 -13.23 -38.09 12.19
N ALA A 585 -13.70 -39.09 11.45
CA ALA A 585 -13.43 -40.50 11.69
C ALA A 585 -12.80 -41.17 10.48
N SER A 586 -12.17 -42.31 10.74
CA SER A 586 -11.58 -43.17 9.72
C SER A 586 -12.08 -44.61 9.88
N HIS A 587 -12.25 -45.31 8.77
CA HIS A 587 -12.61 -46.74 8.74
C HIS A 587 -11.77 -47.43 7.67
N GLY A 588 -11.16 -48.56 8.00
CA GLY A 588 -10.27 -49.26 7.08
C GLY A 588 -8.97 -48.52 6.76
N LEU A 589 -8.64 -47.42 7.44
CA LEU A 589 -7.34 -46.75 7.34
C LEU A 589 -6.28 -47.60 8.06
N ILE A 590 -5.32 -48.14 7.31
CA ILE A 590 -4.17 -48.90 7.82
C ILE A 590 -3.11 -47.94 8.37
N SER A 591 -2.77 -46.90 7.61
CA SER A 591 -1.77 -45.91 7.99
C SER A 591 -2.01 -44.55 7.30
N TYR A 592 -1.58 -43.49 7.97
CA TYR A 592 -1.39 -42.15 7.41
C TYR A 592 0.00 -41.69 7.80
N THR A 593 0.79 -41.23 6.84
CA THR A 593 2.14 -40.71 7.06
C THR A 593 2.29 -39.35 6.39
N ASN A 594 2.78 -38.37 7.15
CA ASN A 594 3.03 -37.02 6.69
C ASN A 594 4.22 -36.45 7.46
N ASP A 595 5.34 -36.26 6.77
CA ASP A 595 6.58 -35.76 7.36
C ASP A 595 6.51 -34.26 7.68
N PHE A 596 5.47 -33.57 7.19
CA PHE A 596 5.27 -32.13 7.39
C PHE A 596 4.34 -31.78 8.56
N THR A 597 3.99 -32.77 9.38
CA THR A 597 3.17 -32.53 10.57
C THR A 597 3.93 -31.65 11.57
N ASP A 598 3.38 -30.48 11.85
CA ASP A 598 3.93 -29.37 12.64
C ASP A 598 5.34 -28.97 12.21
N ALA A 599 5.62 -29.09 10.91
CA ALA A 599 6.97 -28.94 10.37
C ALA A 599 7.31 -27.51 9.92
N PHE A 600 6.32 -26.60 9.94
CA PHE A 600 6.49 -25.20 9.60
C PHE A 600 6.63 -24.34 10.86
N SER A 601 7.56 -23.39 10.81
CA SER A 601 7.84 -22.50 11.95
C SER A 601 6.89 -21.30 12.01
N SER A 602 6.35 -20.89 10.85
CA SER A 602 5.28 -19.91 10.74
C SER A 602 3.94 -20.57 11.03
N SER A 603 3.10 -19.89 11.81
CA SER A 603 1.74 -20.33 12.09
C SER A 603 0.77 -20.11 10.92
N TRP A 604 1.24 -19.50 9.83
CA TRP A 604 0.48 -19.21 8.61
C TRP A 604 0.66 -20.28 7.53
N ASP A 605 1.62 -21.17 7.75
CA ASP A 605 2.09 -22.15 6.78
C ASP A 605 1.62 -23.54 7.23
N GLY A 606 1.47 -24.46 6.30
CA GLY A 606 0.82 -25.71 6.65
C GLY A 606 0.76 -26.77 5.55
N PHE A 607 1.09 -28.01 5.94
CA PHE A 607 0.84 -29.20 5.15
C PHE A 607 0.48 -30.36 6.08
N GLN A 608 -0.75 -30.38 6.61
CA GLN A 608 -1.17 -31.37 7.60
C GLN A 608 -2.68 -31.43 7.79
N LYS A 609 -3.11 -32.37 8.65
CA LYS A 609 -4.49 -32.41 9.15
C LYS A 609 -4.74 -31.34 10.21
N TYR A 610 -5.85 -30.64 10.07
CA TYR A 610 -6.36 -29.63 10.98
C TYR A 610 -7.78 -29.99 11.42
N GLN A 611 -8.12 -29.66 12.65
CA GLN A 611 -9.49 -29.77 13.15
C GLN A 611 -9.77 -28.68 14.18
N ARG A 612 -10.87 -27.95 13.99
CA ARG A 612 -11.29 -26.90 14.94
C ARG A 612 -11.60 -27.53 16.29
N GLY A 613 -11.03 -26.96 17.36
CA GLY A 613 -11.24 -27.41 18.74
C GLY A 613 -10.55 -28.72 19.14
N ASN A 614 -9.78 -29.35 18.23
CA ASN A 614 -9.07 -30.60 18.49
C ASN A 614 -7.75 -30.66 17.70
N GLY A 615 -6.70 -29.97 18.16
CA GLY A 615 -5.41 -29.96 17.47
C GLY A 615 -4.59 -28.68 17.68
N GLY A 616 -3.51 -28.54 16.90
CA GLY A 616 -2.65 -27.36 16.83
C GLY A 616 -3.32 -26.15 16.17
N PHE A 617 -2.57 -25.05 16.05
CA PHE A 617 -3.05 -23.81 15.44
C PHE A 617 -3.41 -24.03 13.96
N ILE A 618 -4.63 -23.66 13.55
CA ILE A 618 -5.05 -23.67 12.15
C ILE A 618 -4.61 -22.36 11.50
N PRO A 619 -3.87 -22.39 10.37
CA PRO A 619 -3.47 -21.19 9.66
C PRO A 619 -4.66 -20.27 9.35
N PRO A 620 -4.50 -18.95 9.44
CA PRO A 620 -5.65 -18.04 9.45
C PRO A 620 -6.51 -18.10 8.19
N TYR A 621 -5.90 -18.19 7.00
CA TYR A 621 -6.61 -18.22 5.72
C TYR A 621 -7.36 -19.52 5.43
N PHE A 622 -7.25 -20.55 6.28
CA PHE A 622 -8.22 -21.64 6.21
C PHE A 622 -9.57 -21.28 6.81
N LYS A 623 -9.67 -20.26 7.66
CA LYS A 623 -10.89 -19.97 8.43
C LYS A 623 -11.78 -18.96 7.71
N ASP A 624 -13.06 -19.31 7.64
CA ASP A 624 -14.15 -18.45 7.19
C ASP A 624 -15.13 -18.21 8.35
N ASP A 625 -14.64 -17.50 9.36
CA ASP A 625 -15.32 -17.22 10.62
C ASP A 625 -16.25 -16.00 10.53
N GLY A 626 -16.64 -15.58 9.32
CA GLY A 626 -17.56 -14.46 9.10
C GLY A 626 -18.88 -14.62 9.86
N ASN A 627 -19.35 -15.85 10.03
CA ASN A 627 -20.54 -16.20 10.81
C ASN A 627 -20.30 -16.58 12.28
N ASP A 628 -19.09 -16.44 12.85
CA ASP A 628 -18.84 -16.74 14.26
C ASP A 628 -19.66 -15.80 15.16
N PRO A 629 -20.59 -16.31 16.00
CA PRO A 629 -21.39 -15.48 16.89
C PRO A 629 -20.56 -14.75 17.96
N ASN A 630 -19.33 -15.21 18.23
CA ASN A 630 -18.41 -14.54 19.14
C ASN A 630 -17.60 -13.46 18.42
N MET A 631 -17.37 -13.56 17.10
CA MET A 631 -16.83 -12.47 16.28
C MET A 631 -17.73 -11.22 16.27
N ALA A 632 -19.01 -11.35 16.60
CA ALA A 632 -19.90 -10.20 16.84
C ALA A 632 -19.56 -9.41 18.13
N SER A 633 -18.66 -9.94 18.97
CA SER A 633 -18.15 -9.32 20.20
C SER A 633 -16.63 -9.32 20.30
N VAL A 634 -15.93 -9.88 19.31
CA VAL A 634 -14.48 -9.77 19.20
C VAL A 634 -14.21 -8.51 18.41
N ASP A 635 -13.69 -7.53 19.13
CA ASP A 635 -13.07 -6.32 18.63
C ASP A 635 -12.37 -6.57 17.29
N LEU A 636 -12.61 -5.73 16.30
CA LEU A 636 -11.85 -5.75 15.05
C LEU A 636 -10.33 -5.65 15.35
N ASP A 637 -9.95 -5.15 16.52
CA ASP A 637 -8.58 -5.04 17.00
C ASP A 637 -7.90 -6.32 17.53
N GLY A 638 -8.54 -7.50 17.50
CA GLY A 638 -7.86 -8.78 17.80
C GLY A 638 -7.08 -8.82 19.12
N ARG A 639 -7.54 -8.15 20.18
CA ARG A 639 -6.89 -8.20 21.50
C ARG A 639 -7.78 -8.79 22.59
N GLU A 640 -7.70 -10.10 22.74
CA GLU A 640 -7.53 -10.67 24.07
C GLU A 640 -6.23 -11.47 24.12
N ASN A 641 -5.29 -11.00 24.96
CA ASN A 641 -4.07 -11.69 25.36
C ASN A 641 -3.14 -12.17 24.22
N GLY A 642 -2.51 -11.23 23.51
CA GLY A 642 -1.18 -11.46 22.93
C GLY A 642 -1.09 -12.30 21.65
N SER A 643 -2.07 -12.25 20.74
CA SER A 643 -1.90 -12.72 19.36
C SER A 643 -2.76 -11.90 18.39
N CYS A 644 -2.19 -11.46 17.28
CA CYS A 644 -2.58 -10.27 16.48
C CYS A 644 -3.52 -10.52 15.28
N CYS A 645 -4.41 -11.51 15.31
CA CYS A 645 -4.94 -12.08 14.06
C CYS A 645 -6.47 -12.11 13.86
N GLY A 646 -7.25 -11.22 14.49
CA GLY A 646 -8.73 -11.26 14.40
C GLY A 646 -9.35 -11.07 13.00
N PHE A 647 -8.71 -10.31 12.11
CA PHE A 647 -9.23 -10.00 10.77
C PHE A 647 -9.08 -11.16 9.75
N PHE A 648 -8.02 -11.95 9.88
CA PHE A 648 -7.65 -12.96 8.89
C PHE A 648 -8.46 -14.24 8.98
N TYR A 649 -9.27 -14.40 10.03
CA TYR A 649 -10.10 -15.58 10.22
C TYR A 649 -11.40 -15.53 9.45
N LYS A 650 -11.67 -14.48 8.65
CA LYS A 650 -12.89 -14.34 7.83
C LYS A 650 -12.69 -14.73 6.37
N TYR A 651 -11.45 -14.86 5.91
CA TYR A 651 -11.11 -15.12 4.51
C TYR A 651 -10.54 -16.52 4.36
N GLY A 652 -11.40 -17.48 4.02
CA GLY A 652 -10.94 -18.86 3.92
C GLY A 652 -12.00 -19.86 3.48
N ILE A 653 -11.79 -21.12 3.87
CA ILE A 653 -12.56 -22.27 3.38
C ILE A 653 -13.49 -22.85 4.46
N VAL A 654 -13.01 -22.89 5.71
CA VAL A 654 -13.61 -23.65 6.80
C VAL A 654 -14.40 -22.71 7.70
N GLU A 655 -15.73 -22.78 7.57
CA GLU A 655 -16.64 -21.95 8.33
C GLU A 655 -16.50 -22.14 9.85
N TYR A 656 -16.88 -21.14 10.64
CA TYR A 656 -16.84 -21.24 12.11
C TYR A 656 -17.56 -22.48 12.66
N SER A 657 -18.73 -22.81 12.11
CA SER A 657 -19.52 -23.97 12.55
C SER A 657 -18.94 -25.31 12.10
N ASP A 658 -17.98 -25.29 11.18
CA ASP A 658 -17.33 -26.48 10.66
C ASP A 658 -16.23 -26.94 11.62
N ASN A 659 -16.49 -28.08 12.27
CA ASN A 659 -15.60 -28.70 13.25
C ASN A 659 -15.02 -30.04 12.73
N GLU A 660 -15.16 -30.31 11.44
CA GLU A 660 -14.65 -31.54 10.85
C GLU A 660 -13.15 -31.47 10.58
N GLU A 661 -12.47 -32.61 10.69
CA GLU A 661 -11.07 -32.75 10.28
C GLU A 661 -10.93 -32.54 8.75
N PHE A 662 -9.93 -31.78 8.35
CA PHE A 662 -9.52 -31.58 6.96
C PHE A 662 -7.99 -31.59 6.84
N PHE A 663 -7.46 -31.91 5.67
CA PHE A 663 -6.05 -31.75 5.34
C PHE A 663 -5.87 -30.41 4.63
N GLY A 664 -5.03 -29.52 5.18
CA GLY A 664 -4.74 -28.21 4.62
C GLY A 664 -3.35 -28.13 3.98
N VAL A 665 -3.26 -27.39 2.88
CA VAL A 665 -2.04 -26.99 2.18
C VAL A 665 -2.05 -25.47 2.05
N VAL A 666 -1.03 -24.80 2.59
CA VAL A 666 -0.82 -23.35 2.49
C VAL A 666 0.67 -23.07 2.69
N ASP A 667 1.24 -22.19 1.87
CA ASP A 667 2.64 -21.75 1.94
C ASP A 667 3.65 -22.89 2.26
N THR A 668 3.85 -23.81 1.31
CA THR A 668 4.79 -24.94 1.47
C THR A 668 6.18 -24.64 0.91
N ASP A 669 6.45 -23.39 0.53
CA ASP A 669 7.67 -22.97 -0.14
C ASP A 669 8.90 -23.01 0.81
N ALA A 670 10.02 -23.56 0.33
CA ALA A 670 11.23 -23.73 1.13
C ALA A 670 12.04 -22.43 1.35
N SER A 671 11.70 -21.34 0.68
CA SER A 671 12.37 -20.03 0.81
C SER A 671 12.28 -19.45 2.24
N ASN A 672 11.42 -20.00 3.10
CA ASN A 672 11.35 -19.72 4.55
C ASN A 672 12.32 -20.56 5.43
N SER A 673 13.24 -21.32 4.82
CA SER A 673 14.37 -22.07 5.40
C SER A 673 14.09 -23.38 6.16
N GLN A 674 12.89 -23.99 6.11
CA GLN A 674 12.64 -25.17 6.97
C GLN A 674 12.13 -26.49 6.39
N ASN A 675 11.65 -26.65 5.14
CA ASN A 675 11.42 -27.99 4.53
C ASN A 675 11.30 -27.94 2.99
N THR A 676 11.20 -29.08 2.30
CA THR A 676 11.18 -29.19 0.82
C THR A 676 9.97 -28.50 0.17
N ASP A 677 10.16 -27.84 -0.98
CA ASP A 677 9.16 -27.06 -1.75
C ASP A 677 7.81 -27.77 -2.04
N VAL A 678 7.79 -29.11 -2.05
CA VAL A 678 6.60 -29.91 -2.36
C VAL A 678 6.27 -30.79 -1.17
N GLY A 679 5.13 -30.54 -0.54
CA GLY A 679 4.60 -31.36 0.54
C GLY A 679 4.13 -32.71 0.02
N THR A 680 4.40 -33.79 0.77
CA THR A 680 3.90 -35.13 0.44
C THR A 680 3.26 -35.83 1.64
N ALA A 681 2.07 -36.40 1.43
CA ALA A 681 1.35 -37.18 2.45
C ALA A 681 0.78 -38.46 1.84
N THR A 682 0.76 -39.55 2.61
CA THR A 682 0.34 -40.87 2.15
C THR A 682 -0.71 -41.48 3.07
N TRP A 683 -1.75 -42.06 2.48
CA TRP A 683 -2.80 -42.84 3.15
C TRP A 683 -2.81 -44.26 2.61
N GLN A 684 -2.95 -45.23 3.50
CA GLN A 684 -3.11 -46.64 3.13
C GLN A 684 -4.43 -47.18 3.67
N PHE A 685 -5.26 -47.74 2.81
CA PHE A 685 -6.55 -48.30 3.16
C PHE A 685 -6.61 -49.81 2.92
N ASP A 686 -7.26 -50.53 3.82
CA ASP A 686 -7.63 -51.93 3.64
C ASP A 686 -8.86 -51.99 2.72
N VAL A 687 -8.62 -52.43 1.49
CA VAL A 687 -9.67 -52.68 0.49
C VAL A 687 -9.76 -54.17 0.18
N ALA A 688 -9.39 -55.03 1.14
CA ALA A 688 -9.40 -56.46 0.97
C ALA A 688 -10.81 -57.02 0.71
N GLY A 689 -10.95 -57.80 -0.36
CA GLY A 689 -12.22 -58.42 -0.74
C GLY A 689 -13.15 -57.55 -1.59
N TYR A 690 -12.74 -56.34 -1.95
CA TYR A 690 -13.49 -55.42 -2.82
C TYR A 690 -12.86 -55.34 -4.21
N THR A 691 -13.66 -55.00 -5.22
CA THR A 691 -13.26 -54.79 -6.63
C THR A 691 -13.95 -53.54 -7.18
N ASP A 692 -13.55 -53.07 -8.36
CA ASP A 692 -14.17 -51.92 -9.06
C ASP A 692 -14.19 -50.62 -8.25
N LEU A 693 -13.12 -50.40 -7.49
CA LEU A 693 -13.01 -49.32 -6.52
C LEU A 693 -13.11 -47.93 -7.15
N ALA A 694 -13.67 -46.98 -6.41
CA ALA A 694 -13.61 -45.55 -6.71
C ALA A 694 -13.11 -44.75 -5.51
N VAL A 695 -12.34 -43.69 -5.78
CA VAL A 695 -11.86 -42.74 -4.78
C VAL A 695 -12.66 -41.46 -4.92
N SER A 696 -13.23 -40.97 -3.82
CA SER A 696 -13.92 -39.70 -3.71
C SER A 696 -13.21 -38.81 -2.70
N ILE A 697 -12.97 -37.55 -3.05
CA ILE A 697 -12.33 -36.55 -2.17
C ILE A 697 -13.11 -35.25 -2.31
N ASP A 698 -13.38 -34.58 -1.19
CA ASP A 698 -13.90 -33.23 -1.19
C ASP A 698 -12.73 -32.24 -1.21
N VAL A 699 -12.76 -31.30 -2.15
CA VAL A 699 -11.70 -30.31 -2.38
C VAL A 699 -12.27 -28.91 -2.33
N ALA A 700 -11.56 -27.99 -1.70
CA ALA A 700 -11.83 -26.55 -1.72
C ALA A 700 -10.52 -25.78 -1.89
N ALA A 701 -10.59 -24.60 -2.49
CA ALA A 701 -9.47 -23.69 -2.69
C ALA A 701 -9.97 -22.25 -2.65
N PHE A 702 -9.15 -21.33 -2.12
CA PHE A 702 -9.46 -19.91 -2.06
C PHE A 702 -8.16 -19.13 -2.24
N GLY A 703 -8.08 -18.22 -3.20
CA GLY A 703 -6.86 -17.46 -3.44
C GLY A 703 -6.68 -17.07 -4.91
N ASN A 704 -5.57 -16.38 -5.17
CA ASN A 704 -5.05 -16.06 -6.50
C ASN A 704 -3.87 -16.99 -6.75
N PHE A 705 -4.03 -18.00 -7.59
CA PHE A 705 -3.02 -19.06 -7.70
C PHE A 705 -2.09 -18.84 -8.88
N GLU A 706 -0.83 -19.26 -8.80
CA GLU A 706 0.12 -19.17 -9.91
C GLU A 706 0.23 -20.48 -10.73
N GLY A 707 0.19 -20.31 -12.06
CA GLY A 707 0.42 -21.41 -13.00
C GLY A 707 1.87 -21.93 -13.04
N SER A 708 2.18 -22.74 -14.06
CA SER A 708 3.54 -23.25 -14.32
C SER A 708 4.17 -24.13 -13.21
N GLY A 709 3.33 -24.72 -12.34
CA GLY A 709 3.79 -25.63 -11.28
C GLY A 709 4.24 -24.93 -10.00
N GLN A 710 3.92 -23.64 -9.85
CA GLN A 710 4.08 -22.92 -8.59
C GLN A 710 3.01 -23.37 -7.60
N ASP A 711 1.74 -23.26 -7.98
CA ASP A 711 0.63 -23.77 -7.18
C ASP A 711 -0.02 -24.98 -7.82
N PHE A 712 0.01 -26.10 -7.10
CA PHE A 712 -0.64 -27.30 -7.56
C PHE A 712 -0.94 -28.27 -6.43
N PHE A 713 -1.89 -29.17 -6.69
CA PHE A 713 -1.96 -30.43 -5.99
C PHE A 713 -2.15 -31.59 -6.97
N LYS A 714 -1.69 -32.76 -6.53
CA LYS A 714 -1.75 -33.99 -7.29
C LYS A 714 -2.00 -35.16 -6.35
N TRP A 715 -3.08 -35.88 -6.60
CA TRP A 715 -3.39 -37.14 -5.96
C TRP A 715 -3.06 -38.31 -6.87
N THR A 716 -2.36 -39.29 -6.34
CA THR A 716 -2.07 -40.55 -7.02
C THR A 716 -2.59 -41.75 -6.23
N ALA A 717 -2.79 -42.87 -6.92
CA ALA A 717 -3.25 -44.12 -6.33
C ALA A 717 -2.41 -45.30 -6.81
N SER A 718 -2.13 -46.26 -5.93
CA SER A 718 -1.60 -47.58 -6.26
C SER A 718 -2.26 -48.66 -5.40
N ILE A 719 -2.38 -49.88 -5.93
CA ILE A 719 -2.86 -51.04 -5.16
C ILE A 719 -1.68 -52.00 -4.98
N ASP A 720 -1.44 -52.44 -3.74
CA ASP A 720 -0.42 -53.43 -3.37
C ASP A 720 1.02 -53.07 -3.83
N GLY A 721 1.35 -51.78 -3.87
CA GLY A 721 2.66 -51.30 -4.34
C GLY A 721 2.88 -51.53 -5.85
N GLY A 722 1.80 -51.74 -6.61
CA GLY A 722 1.81 -51.78 -8.07
C GLY A 722 2.01 -50.41 -8.71
N ASN A 723 1.63 -50.28 -9.98
CA ASN A 723 1.79 -49.03 -10.72
C ASN A 723 0.99 -47.89 -10.08
N THR A 724 1.64 -46.76 -9.84
CA THR A 724 1.01 -45.50 -9.43
C THR A 724 0.34 -44.83 -10.62
N VAL A 725 -0.89 -44.34 -10.44
CA VAL A 725 -1.63 -43.54 -11.44
C VAL A 725 -2.14 -42.25 -10.83
N ASP A 726 -2.24 -41.22 -11.66
CA ASP A 726 -2.82 -39.93 -11.29
C ASP A 726 -4.35 -40.06 -11.24
N ILE A 727 -4.96 -39.62 -10.15
CA ILE A 727 -6.42 -39.66 -9.97
C ILE A 727 -7.05 -38.26 -9.99
N PHE A 728 -6.39 -37.27 -9.38
CA PHE A 728 -6.77 -35.85 -9.42
C PHE A 728 -5.52 -35.00 -9.57
N GLN A 729 -5.55 -34.00 -10.45
CA GLN A 729 -4.46 -33.06 -10.64
C GLN A 729 -5.06 -31.69 -10.93
N SER A 730 -4.63 -30.68 -10.18
CA SER A 730 -5.11 -29.31 -10.41
C SER A 730 -4.47 -28.67 -11.63
N THR A 731 -5.12 -27.62 -12.11
CA THR A 731 -4.60 -26.63 -13.06
C THR A 731 -4.98 -25.25 -12.56
N VAL A 732 -4.40 -24.20 -13.12
CA VAL A 732 -4.73 -22.80 -12.80
C VAL A 732 -5.20 -22.11 -14.08
N ASP A 733 -6.34 -21.41 -14.02
CA ASP A 733 -6.84 -20.63 -15.16
C ASP A 733 -6.28 -19.20 -15.11
N THR A 734 -5.08 -18.99 -15.67
CA THR A 734 -4.34 -17.73 -15.64
C THR A 734 -4.93 -16.60 -16.51
N SER A 735 -6.22 -16.67 -16.82
CA SER A 735 -6.91 -15.78 -17.74
C SER A 735 -8.27 -15.31 -17.25
N SER A 736 -8.68 -15.76 -16.06
CA SER A 736 -10.01 -15.54 -15.53
C SER A 736 -9.97 -15.09 -14.07
N THR A 737 -11.04 -14.45 -13.63
CA THR A 737 -11.26 -14.06 -12.24
C THR A 737 -12.40 -14.87 -11.67
N HIS A 738 -12.28 -15.34 -10.42
CA HIS A 738 -13.37 -16.00 -9.70
C HIS A 738 -13.86 -15.17 -8.50
N THR A 739 -15.18 -15.11 -8.34
CA THR A 739 -15.84 -14.52 -7.17
C THR A 739 -16.18 -15.60 -6.15
N TYR A 740 -15.43 -15.65 -5.06
CA TYR A 740 -15.69 -16.46 -3.88
C TYR A 740 -16.77 -15.81 -3.02
N THR A 741 -17.64 -16.59 -2.37
CA THR A 741 -18.64 -16.09 -1.42
C THR A 741 -18.39 -16.74 -0.06
N LEU A 742 -18.07 -15.91 0.93
CA LEU A 742 -17.73 -16.31 2.30
C LEU A 742 -18.99 -16.54 3.13
N SER A 743 -18.81 -17.10 4.32
CA SER A 743 -19.88 -17.56 5.20
C SER A 743 -20.89 -16.45 5.55
N ASP A 744 -20.43 -15.22 5.76
CA ASP A 744 -21.25 -14.05 6.06
C ASP A 744 -21.93 -13.41 4.83
N GLY A 745 -21.71 -13.98 3.65
CA GLY A 745 -22.21 -13.49 2.37
C GLY A 745 -21.29 -12.45 1.71
N TYR A 746 -20.14 -12.13 2.31
CA TYR A 746 -19.11 -11.30 1.67
C TYR A 746 -18.57 -11.99 0.42
N THR A 747 -18.31 -11.23 -0.64
CA THR A 747 -17.73 -11.77 -1.88
C THR A 747 -16.32 -11.25 -2.12
N LYS A 748 -15.38 -12.13 -2.46
CA LYS A 748 -13.99 -11.78 -2.79
C LYS A 748 -13.66 -12.23 -4.22
N ASN A 749 -13.09 -11.33 -5.01
CA ASN A 749 -12.56 -11.67 -6.32
C ASN A 749 -11.07 -11.98 -6.21
N TYR A 750 -10.64 -13.08 -6.81
CA TYR A 750 -9.24 -13.35 -7.10
C TYR A 750 -9.09 -13.72 -8.57
N ASP A 751 -7.99 -13.27 -9.16
CA ASP A 751 -7.56 -13.75 -10.46
C ASP A 751 -7.03 -15.18 -10.34
N ASP A 752 -6.84 -15.82 -11.48
CA ASP A 752 -6.15 -17.10 -11.60
C ASP A 752 -6.70 -18.22 -10.68
N PRO A 753 -8.01 -18.55 -10.75
CA PRO A 753 -8.59 -19.55 -9.88
C PRO A 753 -8.05 -20.95 -10.18
N MET A 754 -7.88 -21.74 -9.11
CA MET A 754 -7.52 -23.16 -9.24
C MET A 754 -8.69 -23.98 -9.78
N MET A 755 -8.37 -24.93 -10.66
CA MET A 755 -9.29 -25.78 -11.39
C MET A 755 -9.00 -27.26 -11.13
N LEU A 756 -10.04 -28.10 -11.07
CA LEU A 756 -9.93 -29.56 -11.12
C LEU A 756 -10.97 -30.11 -12.11
N ASP A 757 -10.54 -30.94 -13.06
CA ASP A 757 -11.40 -31.50 -14.12
C ASP A 757 -12.24 -30.40 -14.85
N GLU A 758 -11.61 -29.27 -15.20
CA GLU A 758 -12.23 -28.09 -15.84
C GLU A 758 -13.27 -27.35 -14.97
N VAL A 759 -13.36 -27.66 -13.68
CA VAL A 759 -14.25 -27.00 -12.71
C VAL A 759 -13.44 -26.07 -11.80
N VAL A 760 -13.85 -24.81 -11.70
CA VAL A 760 -13.31 -23.85 -10.71
C VAL A 760 -13.56 -24.37 -9.30
N LEU A 761 -12.49 -24.46 -8.51
CA LEU A 761 -12.55 -24.76 -7.09
C LEU A 761 -12.99 -23.53 -6.31
N LYS A 762 -13.95 -23.74 -5.42
CA LYS A 762 -14.54 -22.73 -4.56
C LYS A 762 -13.96 -22.82 -3.15
N ASN A 763 -14.22 -21.78 -2.36
CA ASN A 763 -14.00 -21.77 -0.92
C ASN A 763 -15.00 -22.68 -0.15
N THR A 764 -15.85 -23.41 -0.86
CA THR A 764 -16.72 -24.45 -0.32
C THR A 764 -16.33 -25.79 -0.90
N PHE A 765 -16.26 -26.82 -0.06
CA PHE A 765 -15.89 -28.18 -0.47
C PHE A 765 -16.78 -28.74 -1.58
N GLN A 766 -16.14 -29.17 -2.67
CA GLN A 766 -16.74 -29.83 -3.83
C GLN A 766 -16.25 -31.28 -3.91
N THR A 767 -17.17 -32.23 -4.12
CA THR A 767 -16.83 -33.66 -4.21
C THR A 767 -16.38 -34.04 -5.62
N PHE A 768 -15.19 -34.63 -5.72
CA PHE A 768 -14.66 -35.22 -6.95
C PHE A 768 -14.47 -36.73 -6.77
N THR A 769 -14.86 -37.52 -7.78
CA THR A 769 -14.81 -38.99 -7.73
C THR A 769 -14.14 -39.55 -8.97
N LYS A 770 -13.15 -40.44 -8.75
CA LYS A 770 -12.45 -41.16 -9.82
C LYS A 770 -12.60 -42.67 -9.66
N SER A 771 -13.06 -43.34 -10.72
CA SER A 771 -13.08 -44.80 -10.76
C SER A 771 -11.68 -45.34 -11.06
N LEU A 772 -11.15 -46.21 -10.20
CA LEU A 772 -9.83 -46.84 -10.40
C LEU A 772 -9.87 -47.88 -11.54
N ALA A 773 -11.03 -48.51 -11.76
CA ALA A 773 -11.25 -49.39 -12.90
C ALA A 773 -11.04 -48.66 -14.25
N SER A 774 -11.46 -47.38 -14.33
CA SER A 774 -11.25 -46.55 -15.53
C SER A 774 -9.78 -46.24 -15.83
N LEU A 775 -8.90 -46.42 -14.84
CA LEU A 775 -7.46 -46.19 -14.91
C LEU A 775 -6.65 -47.49 -15.06
N ASN A 776 -7.33 -48.62 -15.35
CA ASN A 776 -6.75 -49.96 -15.46
C ASN A 776 -6.02 -50.44 -14.19
N ILE A 777 -6.37 -49.91 -13.02
CA ILE A 777 -5.95 -50.47 -11.73
C ILE A 777 -7.13 -51.23 -11.14
N SER A 778 -7.00 -52.56 -11.04
CA SER A 778 -7.99 -53.42 -10.42
C SER A 778 -7.30 -54.37 -9.45
N PRO A 779 -7.84 -54.57 -8.23
CA PRO A 779 -7.30 -55.59 -7.33
C PRO A 779 -7.50 -56.97 -7.97
N SER A 780 -6.46 -57.80 -8.03
CA SER A 780 -6.58 -59.20 -8.48
C SER A 780 -7.14 -60.11 -7.39
N THR A 781 -6.93 -59.72 -6.12
CA THR A 781 -7.60 -60.17 -4.89
C THR A 781 -7.15 -59.23 -3.76
N GLY A 782 -8.07 -58.44 -3.18
CA GLY A 782 -7.97 -57.71 -1.91
C GLY A 782 -6.60 -57.21 -1.43
N GLY A 783 -6.39 -55.91 -1.51
CA GLY A 783 -5.08 -55.30 -1.29
C GLY A 783 -5.10 -54.02 -0.46
N THR A 784 -3.91 -53.46 -0.22
CA THR A 784 -3.75 -52.12 0.36
C THR A 784 -3.83 -51.08 -0.76
N LEU A 785 -4.82 -50.20 -0.70
CA LEU A 785 -4.88 -49.01 -1.56
C LEU A 785 -4.02 -47.92 -0.93
N THR A 786 -2.98 -47.48 -1.65
CA THR A 786 -2.15 -46.34 -1.24
C THR A 786 -2.55 -45.12 -2.05
N LEU A 787 -2.98 -44.05 -1.36
CA LEU A 787 -3.18 -42.72 -1.93
C LEU A 787 -2.03 -41.83 -1.51
N GLN A 788 -1.48 -41.04 -2.43
CA GLN A 788 -0.44 -40.05 -2.12
C GLN A 788 -0.86 -38.69 -2.67
N LEU A 789 -0.78 -37.67 -1.81
CA LEU A 789 -0.90 -36.26 -2.14
C LEU A 789 0.50 -35.68 -2.32
N GLU A 790 0.73 -34.97 -3.41
CA GLU A 790 1.82 -34.04 -3.62
C GLU A 790 1.20 -32.65 -3.85
N ALA A 791 1.60 -31.63 -3.09
CA ALA A 791 1.09 -30.28 -3.34
C ALA A 791 2.10 -29.20 -2.98
N ARG A 792 1.92 -28.04 -3.61
CA ARG A 792 2.64 -26.81 -3.33
C ARG A 792 1.71 -25.61 -3.46
N THR A 793 1.91 -24.65 -2.59
CA THR A 793 1.40 -23.28 -2.66
C THR A 793 2.52 -22.35 -2.19
N ASN A 794 2.69 -21.18 -2.80
CA ASN A 794 3.82 -20.30 -2.49
C ASN A 794 3.46 -19.09 -1.60
N SER A 795 2.17 -18.87 -1.30
CA SER A 795 1.75 -17.81 -0.40
C SER A 795 0.79 -18.27 0.69
N SER A 796 0.85 -17.55 1.81
CA SER A 796 -0.04 -17.70 2.97
C SER A 796 -1.52 -17.39 2.67
N TYR A 797 -1.82 -16.94 1.45
CA TYR A 797 -3.14 -16.49 0.99
C TYR A 797 -3.79 -17.42 -0.05
N GLU A 798 -3.15 -18.55 -0.40
CA GLU A 798 -3.65 -19.57 -1.33
C GLU A 798 -3.99 -20.91 -0.63
N PRO A 799 -4.82 -20.96 0.41
CA PRO A 799 -5.22 -22.22 1.04
C PRO A 799 -5.88 -23.19 0.04
N ILE A 800 -5.48 -24.47 0.14
CA ILE A 800 -6.16 -25.62 -0.48
C ILE A 800 -6.51 -26.61 0.63
N ALA A 801 -7.74 -27.09 0.65
CA ALA A 801 -8.21 -28.03 1.67
C ALA A 801 -8.84 -29.29 1.07
N PHE A 802 -8.57 -30.43 1.71
CA PHE A 802 -9.12 -31.74 1.36
C PHE A 802 -9.82 -32.36 2.56
N ARG A 803 -10.97 -33.00 2.34
CA ARG A 803 -11.61 -33.84 3.38
C ARG A 803 -12.42 -34.97 2.76
N ASN A 804 -13.08 -35.76 3.60
CA ASN A 804 -13.99 -36.80 3.16
C ASN A 804 -13.38 -37.78 2.14
N ILE A 805 -12.14 -38.24 2.38
CA ILE A 805 -11.51 -39.25 1.54
C ILE A 805 -12.31 -40.55 1.71
N LYS A 806 -13.05 -40.96 0.68
CA LYS A 806 -13.97 -42.10 0.68
C LYS A 806 -13.62 -43.06 -0.42
N ILE A 807 -13.54 -44.33 -0.08
CA ILE A 807 -13.32 -45.44 -1.00
C ILE A 807 -14.62 -46.22 -1.13
N TYR A 808 -15.07 -46.40 -2.35
CA TYR A 808 -16.31 -47.09 -2.71
C TYR A 808 -16.05 -48.36 -3.48
#